data_AF-A0A3N1Y776-F1
#
_entry.id   AF-A0A3N1Y776-F1
#
_cell.length_a   1.000
_cell.length_b   1.000
_cell.length_c   1.000
_cell.angle_alpha   90.00
_cell.angle_beta   90.00
_cell.angle_gamma   90.00
#
_symmetry.space_group_name_H-M   'P 1'
#
loop_
_entity.id
_entity.type
_entity.pdbx_description
1 polymer ?
#
loop_
_entity_poly.entity_id
_entity_poly.type
_entity_poly.pdbx_seq_one_letter_code
_entity_poly.pdbx_strand_id
1 'polypeptide(L)'
;MRRARRLGGEAWFAALAAGLAALVAALSPWGQALEGAVYDLAQRLRPPPTAAHTAAVLVDADTVAALGPPPWSPGVHAALLERIAAAGAAAVADLVPAAAPAPPPEARHLQRLLAELDEAALARAARALRGLGRTLEDGDGDPRLAAARRLLREGGLADGLPARLQRLARLAATAPSRGEDALAARLGGPPPLVLALTPGEAPPAAGLAAHALGGDAPLPGIGGLAPLPEALAAAVRAVGVVPPQWRRLPLGVEVGGLRLATVPLALALAADGGGPRGADPERVTLGGRPLEPVQGLVLPHWGAAASVPVISAAALLSGRPPAVLRGRAVVLGLGGLPGVAPAPTPAGRLPAAVATAAATEALLAGAWFREPPAAPTLRHGALLLALLVAVAVLPRTGVVAGWVLTVVLVNVVLDAELLLLAVRETWLPLAGAALVLLAAQTGLALHRLGAGIGGRWISEGEWSETNRMLGVALQGQGQLDLAFERLRKCRLDGETMDLLYNLALDYERKRQFAKARAVYEYMAGHDGGFRDIAERIEKTRQLESAAELGLAGAATTGGSSGPLLLDTEGVQKPMLGRYVVEEVLGRGAMGVVYRGRDPRINRIVAIKTLPLAQEFEPDELAEVKARFFREAETAGRLNHPNIVTIYDVGEEHDLAYIAMEYLEGRDLTVFTRRGRLLPPAVALHIAVKAAEALDYAHRHHVVHRDIKPGNIVFEPRSGLVKLTDFGIARITDASRTRTGTVLGTPAYMSPEQVAGQRVDGRSDLFSLGVMLYQLLTGELPFRADSMTGLMYKITHEPHRPPSRLNPRLPPCIDELLAKALAKTPQARFQSGAEMARAVRACGRRLAAASRAAAAGRNTG
;
A
#
# COMPACT_ATOMS: atom_id res chain seq x y z
N MET A 1 16.87 -23.40 -41.72
CA MET A 1 16.08 -22.20 -42.08
C MET A 1 14.61 -22.23 -41.64
N ARG A 2 13.87 -23.36 -41.69
CA ARG A 2 12.44 -23.41 -41.27
C ARG A 2 12.19 -23.21 -39.74
N ARG A 3 13.14 -23.57 -38.87
CA ARG A 3 13.06 -23.37 -37.40
C ARG A 3 13.19 -21.90 -36.95
N ALA A 4 14.00 -21.11 -37.66
CA ALA A 4 14.18 -19.67 -37.39
C ALA A 4 12.92 -18.83 -37.71
N ARG A 5 12.12 -19.24 -38.71
CA ARG A 5 10.85 -18.57 -39.05
C ARG A 5 9.74 -18.82 -38.02
N ARG A 6 9.74 -19.95 -37.30
CA ARG A 6 8.76 -20.20 -36.22
C ARG A 6 9.10 -19.45 -34.93
N LEU A 7 10.37 -19.39 -34.55
CA LEU A 7 10.83 -18.62 -33.37
C LEU A 7 10.65 -17.10 -33.53
N GLY A 8 10.75 -16.57 -34.76
CA GLY A 8 10.46 -15.17 -35.05
C GLY A 8 8.99 -14.78 -34.85
N GLY A 9 8.07 -15.74 -34.88
CA GLY A 9 6.62 -15.52 -34.74
C GLY A 9 6.12 -15.34 -33.31
N GLU A 10 6.89 -15.73 -32.29
CA GLU A 10 6.53 -15.54 -30.87
C GLU A 10 7.40 -14.46 -30.20
N ALA A 11 8.61 -14.24 -30.72
CA ALA A 11 9.54 -13.25 -30.20
C ALA A 11 9.03 -11.79 -30.27
N TRP A 12 8.26 -11.44 -31.31
CA TRP A 12 7.66 -10.11 -31.41
C TRP A 12 6.55 -9.90 -30.37
N PHE A 13 5.85 -10.97 -29.96
CA PHE A 13 4.81 -10.89 -28.93
C PHE A 13 5.42 -10.63 -27.55
N ALA A 14 6.55 -11.29 -27.23
CA ALA A 14 7.29 -11.04 -26.00
C ALA A 14 7.82 -9.59 -25.94
N ALA A 15 8.38 -9.09 -27.05
CA ALA A 15 8.84 -7.70 -27.15
C ALA A 15 7.68 -6.70 -27.05
N LEU A 16 6.53 -6.99 -27.68
CA LEU A 16 5.33 -6.17 -27.61
C LEU A 16 4.76 -6.12 -26.19
N ALA A 17 4.64 -7.27 -25.52
CA ALA A 17 4.11 -7.34 -24.16
C ALA A 17 4.98 -6.55 -23.17
N ALA A 18 6.31 -6.73 -23.22
CA ALA A 18 7.24 -5.98 -22.40
C ALA A 18 7.26 -4.48 -22.74
N GLY A 19 7.21 -4.15 -24.04
CA GLY A 19 7.14 -2.76 -24.52
C GLY A 19 5.85 -2.05 -24.11
N LEU A 20 4.69 -2.71 -24.17
CA LEU A 20 3.41 -2.16 -23.73
C LEU A 20 3.37 -1.97 -22.20
N ALA A 21 3.90 -2.92 -21.43
CA ALA A 21 4.02 -2.75 -19.99
C ALA A 21 4.90 -1.54 -19.63
N ALA A 22 6.02 -1.37 -20.33
CA ALA A 22 6.89 -0.21 -20.17
C ALA A 22 6.25 1.09 -20.66
N LEU A 23 5.42 1.05 -21.71
CA LEU A 23 4.66 2.20 -22.17
C LEU A 23 3.67 2.68 -21.10
N VAL A 24 2.95 1.74 -20.47
CA VAL A 24 2.06 2.04 -19.33
C VAL A 24 2.86 2.64 -18.18
N ALA A 25 4.04 2.08 -17.86
CA ALA A 25 4.91 2.61 -16.83
C ALA A 25 5.42 4.04 -17.16
N ALA A 26 5.80 4.29 -18.42
CA ALA A 26 6.26 5.59 -18.91
C ALA A 26 5.16 6.66 -18.86
N LEU A 27 3.89 6.28 -19.05
CA LEU A 27 2.74 7.18 -18.92
C LEU A 27 2.23 7.34 -17.48
N SER A 28 2.75 6.56 -16.53
CA SER A 28 2.38 6.58 -15.11
C SER A 28 3.22 7.61 -14.31
N PRO A 29 2.90 7.84 -13.02
CA PRO A 29 3.74 8.67 -12.14
C PRO A 29 5.20 8.22 -12.05
N TRP A 30 5.49 6.94 -12.30
CA TRP A 30 6.87 6.43 -12.35
C TRP A 30 7.64 6.97 -13.55
N GLY A 31 7.02 7.03 -14.72
CA GLY A 31 7.61 7.67 -15.90
C GLY A 31 7.86 9.15 -15.66
N GLN A 32 6.92 9.85 -15.03
CA GLN A 32 7.12 11.26 -14.64
C GLN A 32 8.29 11.46 -13.67
N ALA A 33 8.50 10.51 -12.74
CA ALA A 33 9.65 10.54 -11.84
C ALA A 33 10.98 10.34 -12.59
N LEU A 34 11.01 9.44 -13.58
CA LEU A 34 12.18 9.21 -14.44
C LEU A 34 12.52 10.47 -15.27
N GLU A 35 11.53 11.06 -15.95
CA GLU A 35 11.69 12.32 -16.69
C GLU A 35 12.16 13.44 -15.76
N GLY A 36 11.60 13.50 -14.55
CA GLY A 36 12.02 14.44 -13.53
C GLY A 36 13.48 14.27 -13.11
N ALA A 37 14.00 13.03 -13.07
CA ALA A 37 15.40 12.76 -12.75
C ALA A 37 16.36 13.22 -13.86
N VAL A 38 15.99 13.03 -15.13
CA VAL A 38 16.77 13.53 -16.28
C VAL A 38 16.79 15.06 -16.30
N TYR A 39 15.62 15.68 -16.06
CA TYR A 39 15.50 17.13 -15.91
C TYR A 39 16.38 17.68 -14.76
N ASP A 40 16.35 17.04 -13.58
CA ASP A 40 17.16 17.46 -12.44
C ASP A 40 18.66 17.30 -12.69
N LEU A 41 19.06 16.24 -13.42
CA LEU A 41 20.45 16.04 -13.85
C LEU A 41 20.90 17.18 -14.79
N ALA A 42 20.10 17.50 -15.80
CA ALA A 42 20.39 18.57 -16.75
C ALA A 42 20.58 19.93 -16.04
N GLN A 43 19.78 20.19 -15.01
CA GLN A 43 19.93 21.42 -14.22
C GLN A 43 21.24 21.50 -13.44
N ARG A 44 21.79 20.37 -12.96
CA ARG A 44 23.08 20.36 -12.24
C ARG A 44 24.28 20.60 -13.14
N LEU A 45 24.16 20.25 -14.42
CA LEU A 45 25.22 20.44 -15.41
C LEU A 45 25.33 21.90 -15.87
N ARG A 46 24.30 22.73 -15.63
CA ARG A 46 24.31 24.15 -15.97
C ARG A 46 24.88 24.98 -14.80
N PRO A 47 25.84 25.88 -15.04
CA PRO A 47 26.36 26.76 -14.00
C PRO A 47 25.27 27.73 -13.51
N PRO A 48 25.26 28.09 -12.21
CA PRO A 48 24.30 29.04 -11.67
C PRO A 48 24.53 30.45 -12.25
N PRO A 49 23.49 31.31 -12.28
CA PRO A 49 23.65 32.72 -12.65
C PRO A 49 24.65 33.43 -11.72
N THR A 50 25.47 34.31 -12.29
CA THR A 50 26.59 34.97 -11.58
C THR A 50 26.20 36.17 -10.74
N ALA A 51 25.02 36.76 -10.97
CA ALA A 51 24.52 37.92 -10.24
C ALA A 51 23.18 37.57 -9.59
N ALA A 52 23.05 37.84 -8.28
CA ALA A 52 21.81 37.67 -7.55
C ALA A 52 21.07 39.01 -7.44
N HIS A 53 19.88 39.07 -8.02
CA HIS A 53 18.92 40.18 -7.93
C HIS A 53 17.98 40.01 -6.73
N THR A 54 17.96 38.83 -6.12
CA THR A 54 17.09 38.47 -5.00
C THR A 54 17.88 38.18 -3.72
N ALA A 55 17.21 38.23 -2.57
CA ALA A 55 17.76 37.83 -1.27
C ALA A 55 16.67 37.18 -0.42
N ALA A 56 17.04 36.24 0.47
CA ALA A 56 16.12 35.59 1.40
C ALA A 56 16.43 35.97 2.85
N VAL A 57 15.40 36.36 3.60
CA VAL A 57 15.46 36.59 5.05
C VAL A 57 14.69 35.49 5.76
N LEU A 58 15.38 34.71 6.60
CA LEU A 58 14.81 33.57 7.30
C LEU A 58 14.46 33.90 8.74
N VAL A 59 13.26 33.52 9.14
CA VAL A 59 12.86 33.38 10.54
C VAL A 59 13.37 32.03 11.03
N ASP A 60 14.51 32.08 11.72
CA ASP A 60 15.23 30.94 12.29
C ASP A 60 15.03 30.85 13.82
N ALA A 61 15.71 29.88 14.44
CA ALA A 61 15.64 29.67 15.89
C ALA A 61 16.03 30.92 16.69
N ASP A 62 17.01 31.69 16.21
CA ASP A 62 17.47 32.92 16.86
C ASP A 62 16.41 34.03 16.78
N THR A 63 15.72 34.12 15.63
CA THR A 63 14.61 35.06 15.44
C THR A 63 13.43 34.69 16.36
N VAL A 64 13.12 33.40 16.49
CA VAL A 64 12.10 32.89 17.41
C VAL A 64 12.50 33.10 18.87
N ALA A 65 13.79 33.00 19.22
CA ALA A 65 14.26 33.32 20.55
C ALA A 65 14.10 34.82 20.88
N ALA A 66 14.24 35.71 19.90
CA ALA A 66 14.11 37.15 20.07
C ALA A 66 12.66 37.65 20.09
N LEU A 67 11.79 37.14 19.21
CA LEU A 67 10.42 37.63 18.99
C LEU A 67 9.32 36.69 19.50
N GLY A 68 9.68 35.48 19.92
CA GLY A 68 8.74 34.38 20.16
C GLY A 68 8.31 33.67 18.86
N PRO A 69 7.67 32.50 18.97
CA PRO A 69 7.21 31.76 17.79
C PRO A 69 6.04 32.49 17.10
N PRO A 70 5.98 32.49 15.74
CA PRO A 70 4.82 33.01 15.00
C PRO A 70 3.55 32.18 15.28
N PRO A 71 2.34 32.72 15.01
CA PRO A 71 2.04 33.96 14.27
C PRO A 71 2.25 35.25 15.08
N TRP A 72 2.76 36.30 14.44
CA TRP A 72 3.10 37.58 15.08
C TRP A 72 2.08 38.69 14.83
N SER A 73 2.04 39.71 15.68
CA SER A 73 1.14 40.86 15.49
C SER A 73 1.57 41.72 14.28
N PRO A 74 0.63 42.45 13.64
CA PRO A 74 0.96 43.33 12.50
C PRO A 74 2.08 44.34 12.77
N GLY A 75 2.24 44.78 14.03
CA GLY A 75 3.32 45.69 14.43
C GLY A 75 4.71 45.06 14.33
N VAL A 76 4.86 43.76 14.60
CA VAL A 76 6.14 43.04 14.45
C VAL A 76 6.50 42.89 12.97
N HIS A 77 5.51 42.56 12.13
CA HIS A 77 5.69 42.50 10.67
C HIS A 77 6.10 43.87 10.11
N ALA A 78 5.40 44.95 10.50
CA ALA A 78 5.74 46.30 10.07
C ALA A 78 7.18 46.69 10.46
N ALA A 79 7.62 46.39 11.69
CA ALA A 79 8.98 46.69 12.13
C ALA A 79 10.06 45.94 11.33
N LEU A 80 9.80 44.68 10.95
CA LEU A 80 10.71 43.90 10.10
C LEU A 80 10.75 44.47 8.67
N LEU A 81 9.58 44.78 8.10
CA LEU A 81 9.45 45.36 6.77
C LEU A 81 10.13 46.74 6.68
N GLU A 82 9.98 47.60 7.70
CA GLU A 82 10.66 48.90 7.79
C GLU A 82 12.18 48.74 7.76
N ARG A 83 12.74 47.75 8.47
CA ARG A 83 14.18 47.49 8.47
C ARG A 83 14.69 46.97 7.13
N ILE A 84 13.91 46.12 6.46
CA ILE A 84 14.24 45.63 5.11
C ILE A 84 14.17 46.78 4.09
N ALA A 85 13.14 47.64 4.19
CA ALA A 85 13.01 48.83 3.34
C ALA A 85 14.15 49.83 3.60
N ALA A 86 14.53 50.06 4.86
CA ALA A 86 15.67 50.90 5.22
C ALA A 86 17.02 50.36 4.71
N ALA A 87 17.13 49.05 4.44
CA ALA A 87 18.27 48.44 3.79
C ALA A 87 18.37 48.76 2.28
N GLY A 88 17.34 49.39 1.71
CA GLY A 88 17.25 49.74 0.30
C GLY A 88 16.78 48.59 -0.60
N ALA A 89 15.97 47.67 -0.09
CA ALA A 89 15.35 46.61 -0.89
C ALA A 89 14.47 47.19 -2.01
N ALA A 90 14.51 46.59 -3.20
CA ALA A 90 13.71 47.04 -4.35
C ALA A 90 12.24 46.61 -4.23
N ALA A 91 12.00 45.40 -3.71
CA ALA A 91 10.68 44.87 -3.44
C ALA A 91 10.76 43.86 -2.28
N VAL A 92 9.68 43.66 -1.53
CA VAL A 92 9.65 42.75 -0.38
C VAL A 92 8.39 41.89 -0.43
N ALA A 93 8.56 40.58 -0.26
CA ALA A 93 7.47 39.62 -0.07
C ALA A 93 7.54 39.03 1.34
N ASP A 94 6.45 39.15 2.11
CA ASP A 94 6.33 38.57 3.44
C ASP A 94 5.48 37.29 3.42
N LEU A 95 6.10 36.17 3.77
CA LEU A 95 5.50 34.84 3.83
C LEU A 95 5.29 34.35 5.27
N VAL A 96 5.56 35.17 6.28
CA VAL A 96 5.42 34.78 7.69
C VAL A 96 3.93 34.86 8.09
N PRO A 97 3.38 33.87 8.82
CA PRO A 97 1.99 33.92 9.27
C PRO A 97 1.72 35.10 10.21
N ALA A 98 0.69 35.89 9.90
CA ALA A 98 0.26 37.01 10.73
C ALA A 98 -0.83 36.59 11.71
N ALA A 99 -0.80 37.13 12.94
CA ALA A 99 -1.86 36.93 13.92
C ALA A 99 -3.12 37.69 13.49
N ALA A 100 -4.29 37.10 13.74
CA ALA A 100 -5.56 37.76 13.44
C ALA A 100 -5.65 39.12 14.18
N PRO A 101 -6.07 40.21 13.50
CA PRO A 101 -6.21 41.50 14.15
C PRO A 101 -7.17 41.39 15.33
N ALA A 102 -6.77 41.90 16.50
CA ALA A 102 -7.62 41.93 17.67
C ALA A 102 -8.89 42.76 17.36
N PRO A 103 -10.11 42.25 17.64
CA PRO A 103 -11.34 42.96 17.31
C PRO A 103 -11.41 44.26 18.11
N PRO A 104 -11.90 45.36 17.49
CA PRO A 104 -12.04 46.65 18.14
C PRO A 104 -12.94 46.55 19.39
N PRO A 105 -12.75 47.43 20.39
CA PRO A 105 -13.47 47.37 21.65
C PRO A 105 -15.00 47.38 21.47
N GLU A 106 -15.51 48.06 20.45
CA GLU A 106 -16.92 48.13 20.07
C GLU A 106 -17.48 46.77 19.62
N ALA A 107 -16.71 45.99 18.85
CA ALA A 107 -17.10 44.64 18.41
C ALA A 107 -17.16 43.65 19.58
N ARG A 108 -16.27 43.79 20.58
CA ARG A 108 -16.33 42.98 21.82
C ARG A 108 -17.57 43.30 22.65
N HIS A 109 -18.01 44.55 22.68
CA HIS A 109 -19.23 44.96 23.39
C HIS A 109 -20.49 44.37 22.73
N LEU A 110 -20.56 44.39 21.39
CA LEU A 110 -21.67 43.76 20.65
C LEU A 110 -21.73 42.23 20.84
N GLN A 111 -20.57 41.58 20.91
CA GLN A 111 -20.49 40.13 21.17
C GLN A 111 -20.95 39.76 22.60
N ARG A 112 -20.70 40.62 23.60
CA ARG A 112 -21.23 40.43 24.96
C ARG A 112 -22.75 40.60 25.02
N LEU A 113 -23.30 41.64 24.38
CA LEU A 113 -24.75 41.85 24.30
C LEU A 113 -25.48 40.71 23.60
N LEU A 114 -24.86 40.11 22.57
CA LEU A 114 -25.37 38.92 21.90
C LEU A 114 -25.39 37.67 22.80
N ALA A 115 -24.46 37.56 23.75
CA ALA A 115 -24.37 36.45 24.68
C ALA A 115 -25.39 36.55 25.85
N GLU A 116 -25.88 37.76 26.14
CA GLU A 116 -26.84 38.03 27.22
C GLU A 116 -28.32 37.87 26.79
N LEU A 117 -28.60 37.67 25.50
CA LEU A 117 -29.97 37.49 24.97
C LEU A 117 -30.37 36.00 24.92
N ASP A 118 -31.34 35.60 25.75
CA ASP A 118 -31.86 34.22 25.83
C ASP A 118 -33.04 33.96 24.84
N GLU A 119 -33.03 32.83 24.13
CA GLU A 119 -34.05 32.44 23.12
C GLU A 119 -35.47 32.40 23.71
N ALA A 120 -35.61 32.05 24.99
CA ALA A 120 -36.90 31.94 25.66
C ALA A 120 -37.56 33.32 25.92
N ALA A 121 -36.78 34.40 26.04
CA ALA A 121 -37.31 35.76 26.17
C ALA A 121 -37.86 36.27 24.83
N LEU A 122 -37.14 36.00 23.74
CA LEU A 122 -37.56 36.34 22.37
C LEU A 122 -38.85 35.60 21.97
N ALA A 123 -38.94 34.31 22.29
CA ALA A 123 -40.10 33.47 21.99
C ALA A 123 -41.35 33.83 22.82
N ARG A 124 -41.20 34.43 24.01
CA ARG A 124 -42.32 34.93 24.83
C ARG A 124 -42.86 36.25 24.30
N ALA A 125 -41.98 37.18 23.94
CA ALA A 125 -42.35 38.45 23.31
C ALA A 125 -43.08 38.24 21.96
N ALA A 126 -42.59 37.30 21.15
CA ALA A 126 -43.19 36.96 19.86
C ALA A 126 -44.57 36.26 19.95
N ARG A 127 -44.89 35.63 21.10
CA ARG A 127 -46.21 35.04 21.38
C ARG A 127 -47.21 36.08 21.87
N ALA A 128 -46.78 36.99 22.75
CA ALA A 128 -47.62 38.08 23.24
C ALA A 128 -48.07 39.03 22.10
N LEU A 129 -47.16 39.34 21.16
CA LEU A 129 -47.46 40.18 20.00
C LEU A 129 -48.42 39.52 19.00
N ARG A 130 -48.38 38.19 18.85
CA ARG A 130 -49.34 37.44 18.00
C ARG A 130 -50.74 37.39 18.61
N GLY A 131 -50.86 37.40 19.94
CA GLY A 131 -52.15 37.47 20.64
C GLY A 131 -52.87 38.81 20.41
N LEU A 132 -52.13 39.91 20.40
CA LEU A 132 -52.65 41.27 20.13
C LEU A 132 -53.12 41.48 18.68
N GLY A 133 -52.57 40.72 17.72
CA GLY A 133 -52.95 40.81 16.31
C GLY A 133 -54.37 40.31 16.00
N ARG A 134 -54.90 39.36 16.79
CA ARG A 134 -56.25 38.82 16.59
C ARG A 134 -57.36 39.71 17.13
N THR A 135 -57.05 40.64 18.04
CA THR A 135 -58.02 41.58 18.63
C THR A 135 -58.19 42.88 17.84
N LEU A 136 -57.49 43.02 16.70
CA LEU A 136 -57.40 44.28 15.94
C LEU A 136 -58.02 44.20 14.52
N GLU A 137 -58.78 43.13 14.23
CA GLU A 137 -59.47 42.97 12.94
C GLU A 137 -60.78 43.77 12.86
N ASP A 138 -61.40 44.12 13.99
CA ASP A 138 -62.65 44.90 14.03
C ASP A 138 -62.40 46.34 14.51
N GLY A 139 -62.24 47.28 13.56
CA GLY A 139 -62.17 48.72 13.88
C GLY A 139 -61.48 49.53 12.79
N ASP A 140 -62.27 50.33 12.08
CA ASP A 140 -61.85 51.14 10.95
C ASP A 140 -61.64 52.61 11.38
N GLY A 141 -60.49 53.21 11.06
CA GLY A 141 -60.34 54.67 11.06
C GLY A 141 -59.18 55.36 11.80
N ASP A 142 -58.28 54.68 12.53
CA ASP A 142 -57.16 55.38 13.23
C ASP A 142 -55.80 55.25 12.51
N PRO A 143 -55.14 56.36 12.11
CA PRO A 143 -53.82 56.36 11.46
C PRO A 143 -52.69 55.75 12.30
N ARG A 144 -52.81 55.69 13.64
CA ARG A 144 -51.84 54.97 14.51
C ARG A 144 -51.98 53.45 14.37
N LEU A 145 -53.19 52.97 14.10
CA LEU A 145 -53.46 51.55 13.82
C LEU A 145 -52.94 51.15 12.43
N ALA A 146 -52.98 52.06 11.46
CA ALA A 146 -52.36 51.86 10.14
C ALA A 146 -50.83 51.78 10.24
N ALA A 147 -50.19 52.62 11.08
CA ALA A 147 -48.75 52.54 11.37
C ALA A 147 -48.37 51.25 12.11
N ALA A 148 -49.19 50.78 13.05
CA ALA A 148 -49.00 49.50 13.74
C ALA A 148 -49.19 48.29 12.81
N ARG A 149 -50.18 48.31 11.91
CA ARG A 149 -50.37 47.30 10.85
C ARG A 149 -49.19 47.31 9.86
N ARG A 150 -48.62 48.48 9.56
CA ARG A 150 -47.44 48.61 8.71
C ARG A 150 -46.17 48.09 9.39
N LEU A 151 -45.96 48.40 10.67
CA LEU A 151 -44.88 47.84 11.49
C LEU A 151 -45.03 46.33 11.72
N LEU A 152 -46.24 45.77 11.75
CA LEU A 152 -46.47 44.32 11.80
C LEU A 152 -46.23 43.62 10.45
N ARG A 153 -46.48 44.29 9.33
CA ARG A 153 -46.14 43.77 7.98
C ARG A 153 -44.66 43.92 7.64
N GLU A 154 -44.02 45.02 8.05
CA GLU A 154 -42.59 45.29 7.83
C GLU A 154 -41.72 44.65 8.94
N GLY A 155 -42.30 44.32 10.10
CA GLY A 155 -41.65 43.77 11.29
C GLY A 155 -41.78 42.25 11.41
N GLY A 156 -41.03 41.53 10.59
CA GLY A 156 -40.59 40.15 10.90
C GLY A 156 -39.57 40.12 12.04
N LEU A 157 -39.93 40.67 13.21
CA LEU A 157 -39.01 40.89 14.34
C LEU A 157 -38.68 39.64 15.17
N ALA A 158 -39.18 38.46 14.80
CA ALA A 158 -38.81 37.20 15.46
C ALA A 158 -37.64 36.48 14.77
N ASP A 159 -37.57 36.49 13.43
CA ASP A 159 -36.71 35.52 12.71
C ASP A 159 -35.36 36.09 12.23
N GLY A 160 -35.04 37.36 12.49
CA GLY A 160 -33.85 38.01 11.91
C GLY A 160 -33.03 38.93 12.81
N LEU A 161 -33.48 39.24 14.03
CA LEU A 161 -32.76 40.14 14.92
C LEU A 161 -31.38 39.58 15.35
N PRO A 162 -31.24 38.29 15.70
CA PRO A 162 -29.94 37.69 16.01
C PRO A 162 -29.00 37.71 14.79
N ALA A 163 -29.54 37.44 13.59
CA ALA A 163 -28.77 37.44 12.35
C ALA A 163 -28.28 38.85 11.97
N ARG A 164 -29.07 39.90 12.22
CA ARG A 164 -28.69 41.30 11.98
C ARG A 164 -27.67 41.81 13.00
N LEU A 165 -27.83 41.47 14.28
CA LEU A 165 -26.83 41.80 15.31
C LEU A 165 -25.51 41.05 15.08
N GLN A 166 -25.55 39.78 14.66
CA GLN A 166 -24.36 39.07 14.18
C GLN A 166 -23.73 39.73 12.96
N ARG A 167 -24.54 40.22 12.01
CA ARG A 167 -24.04 40.91 10.82
C ARG A 167 -23.36 42.25 11.18
N LEU A 168 -23.93 43.01 12.12
CA LEU A 168 -23.35 44.24 12.65
C LEU A 168 -22.06 43.98 13.46
N ALA A 169 -22.03 42.92 14.28
CA ALA A 169 -20.82 42.53 15.00
C ALA A 169 -19.69 42.12 14.04
N ARG A 170 -20.03 41.43 12.94
CA ARG A 170 -19.08 41.10 11.87
C ARG A 170 -18.57 42.36 11.15
N LEU A 171 -19.45 43.30 10.82
CA LEU A 171 -19.08 44.57 10.16
C LEU A 171 -18.17 45.43 11.05
N ALA A 172 -18.46 45.51 12.35
CA ALA A 172 -17.64 46.23 13.33
C ALA A 172 -16.26 45.57 13.53
N ALA A 173 -16.18 44.24 13.44
CA ALA A 173 -14.91 43.51 13.50
C ALA A 173 -14.02 43.70 12.24
N THR A 174 -14.59 44.22 11.15
CA THR A 174 -13.92 44.40 9.85
C THR A 174 -13.56 45.86 9.52
N ALA A 175 -13.80 46.81 10.43
CA ALA A 175 -13.41 48.20 10.21
C ALA A 175 -11.87 48.35 10.27
N PRO A 176 -11.22 49.06 9.33
CA PRO A 176 -9.77 49.24 9.32
C PRO A 176 -9.32 49.91 10.62
N SER A 177 -8.28 49.35 11.24
CA SER A 177 -7.69 49.99 12.41
C SER A 177 -6.97 51.27 11.97
N ARG A 178 -7.10 52.36 12.75
CA ARG A 178 -6.41 53.65 12.50
C ARG A 178 -4.89 53.55 12.25
N GLY A 179 -4.26 52.39 12.48
CA GLY A 179 -2.84 52.13 12.23
C GLY A 179 -2.47 51.81 10.77
N GLU A 180 -3.37 51.23 9.97
CA GLU A 180 -3.07 50.88 8.56
C GLU A 180 -2.99 52.13 7.67
N ASP A 181 -3.87 53.11 7.92
CA ASP A 181 -3.83 54.42 7.24
C ASP A 181 -2.56 55.22 7.59
N ALA A 182 -2.03 55.05 8.80
CA ALA A 182 -0.80 55.71 9.25
C ALA A 182 0.48 55.13 8.61
N LEU A 183 0.47 53.83 8.27
CA LEU A 183 1.59 53.15 7.60
C LEU A 183 1.65 53.52 6.11
N ALA A 184 0.50 53.51 5.42
CA ALA A 184 0.40 53.96 4.03
C ALA A 184 0.78 55.44 3.86
N ALA A 185 0.38 56.30 4.81
CA ALA A 185 0.76 57.72 4.81
C ALA A 185 2.26 57.96 5.07
N ARG A 186 2.93 57.08 5.82
CA ARG A 186 4.37 57.18 6.13
C ARG A 186 5.29 56.62 5.05
N LEU A 187 4.82 55.65 4.26
CA LEU A 187 5.61 55.01 3.20
C LEU A 187 5.61 55.80 1.87
N GLY A 188 4.85 56.89 1.77
CA GLY A 188 4.83 57.75 0.56
C GLY A 188 4.35 57.06 -0.72
N GLY A 189 3.70 55.89 -0.59
CA GLY A 189 3.26 55.03 -1.68
C GLY A 189 2.44 53.83 -1.16
N PRO A 190 1.87 52.98 -2.04
CA PRO A 190 1.14 51.80 -1.60
C PRO A 190 2.06 50.91 -0.75
N PRO A 191 1.57 50.30 0.34
CA PRO A 191 2.39 49.42 1.18
C PRO A 191 3.00 48.29 0.34
N PRO A 192 4.18 47.75 0.72
CA PRO A 192 4.72 46.54 0.10
C PRO A 192 3.66 45.44 0.06
N LEU A 193 3.68 44.58 -0.96
CA LEU A 193 2.66 43.53 -1.13
C LEU A 193 2.67 42.58 0.09
N VAL A 194 1.79 42.83 1.06
CA VAL A 194 1.60 41.97 2.24
C VAL A 194 0.59 40.88 1.89
N LEU A 195 1.08 39.66 1.66
CA LEU A 195 0.25 38.45 1.58
C LEU A 195 0.16 37.81 2.97
N ALA A 196 -0.69 38.38 3.83
CA ALA A 196 -0.92 37.85 5.18
C ALA A 196 -1.73 36.55 5.12
N LEU A 197 -1.09 35.43 5.46
CA LEU A 197 -1.77 34.16 5.74
C LEU A 197 -2.49 34.28 7.10
N THR A 198 -3.81 34.47 7.09
CA THR A 198 -4.61 34.45 8.32
C THR A 198 -4.85 33.01 8.81
N PRO A 199 -4.77 32.73 10.12
CA PRO A 199 -5.00 31.39 10.64
C PRO A 199 -6.50 31.10 10.74
N GLY A 200 -6.93 30.04 10.08
CA GLY A 200 -8.26 29.44 10.26
C GLY A 200 -8.22 27.99 9.79
N GLU A 201 -8.24 27.07 10.76
CA GLU A 201 -8.43 25.61 10.68
C GLU A 201 -7.76 24.89 9.50
N ALA A 202 -6.71 24.12 9.79
CA ALA A 202 -6.17 23.13 8.87
C ALA A 202 -7.11 21.92 8.77
N PRO A 203 -7.67 21.57 7.59
CA PRO A 203 -8.16 20.23 7.33
C PRO A 203 -7.02 19.35 6.78
N PRO A 204 -7.13 18.01 6.90
CA PRO A 204 -6.09 17.09 6.47
C PRO A 204 -5.88 17.16 4.95
N ALA A 205 -4.62 17.05 4.53
CA ALA A 205 -4.20 17.02 3.14
C ALA A 205 -4.94 15.92 2.35
N ALA A 206 -5.97 16.31 1.59
CA ALA A 206 -6.61 15.49 0.58
C ALA A 206 -7.21 16.40 -0.49
N GLY A 207 -6.58 16.41 -1.68
CA GLY A 207 -7.21 16.80 -2.94
C GLY A 207 -7.69 18.24 -3.08
N LEU A 208 -6.84 19.12 -3.62
CA LEU A 208 -7.30 20.25 -4.41
C LEU A 208 -6.39 20.40 -5.62
N ALA A 209 -6.89 19.93 -6.75
CA ALA A 209 -6.33 20.19 -8.06
C ALA A 209 -6.52 21.67 -8.39
N ALA A 210 -5.44 22.45 -8.38
CA ALA A 210 -5.44 23.74 -9.05
C ALA A 210 -5.65 23.49 -10.55
N HIS A 211 -6.83 23.82 -11.07
CA HIS A 211 -7.08 23.83 -12.50
C HIS A 211 -6.16 24.86 -13.15
N ALA A 212 -5.29 24.40 -14.04
CA ALA A 212 -4.64 25.27 -15.02
C ALA A 212 -5.70 25.84 -15.97
N LEU A 213 -5.49 27.09 -16.38
CA LEU A 213 -6.45 28.02 -16.97
C LEU A 213 -7.21 27.50 -18.20
N GLY A 214 -8.47 27.91 -18.30
CA GLY A 214 -9.26 27.97 -19.54
C GLY A 214 -10.47 28.90 -19.38
N GLY A 215 -10.52 30.00 -20.15
CA GLY A 215 -11.75 30.78 -20.38
C GLY A 215 -11.68 32.30 -20.12
N ASP A 216 -12.08 33.07 -21.12
CA ASP A 216 -12.16 34.55 -21.20
C ASP A 216 -13.41 35.14 -20.54
N ALA A 217 -13.27 36.25 -19.79
CA ALA A 217 -14.30 37.30 -19.62
C ALA A 217 -13.73 38.59 -18.96
N PRO A 218 -14.17 39.81 -19.36
CA PRO A 218 -13.68 41.08 -18.81
C PRO A 218 -14.47 41.55 -17.57
N LEU A 219 -13.77 42.29 -16.70
CA LEU A 219 -14.23 42.81 -15.39
C LEU A 219 -15.05 44.12 -15.49
N PRO A 220 -15.99 44.39 -14.56
CA PRO A 220 -16.25 45.74 -14.07
C PRO A 220 -15.38 46.05 -12.84
N GLY A 221 -14.80 47.26 -12.82
CA GLY A 221 -13.89 47.73 -11.79
C GLY A 221 -14.54 47.87 -10.41
N ILE A 222 -13.78 47.56 -9.37
CA ILE A 222 -14.18 47.78 -7.98
C ILE A 222 -13.08 48.61 -7.30
N GLY A 223 -13.40 49.87 -7.03
CA GLY A 223 -12.74 50.66 -6.00
C GLY A 223 -13.33 50.34 -4.63
N GLY A 224 -12.49 50.33 -3.60
CA GLY A 224 -12.86 50.36 -2.18
C GLY A 224 -13.35 49.04 -1.56
N LEU A 225 -12.73 48.67 -0.43
CA LEU A 225 -13.20 47.79 0.67
C LEU A 225 -13.45 46.29 0.41
N ALA A 226 -13.05 45.45 1.37
CA ALA A 226 -13.76 44.25 1.92
C ALA A 226 -12.79 43.13 2.35
N PRO A 227 -13.10 42.35 3.41
CA PRO A 227 -12.33 41.16 3.76
C PRO A 227 -12.43 40.15 2.62
N LEU A 228 -11.29 39.55 2.28
CA LEU A 228 -11.18 38.57 1.20
C LEU A 228 -12.19 37.42 1.43
N PRO A 229 -13.09 37.10 0.47
CA PRO A 229 -14.01 35.95 0.60
C PRO A 229 -13.25 34.66 0.89
N GLU A 230 -13.91 33.66 1.47
CA GLU A 230 -13.30 32.38 1.88
C GLU A 230 -12.60 31.64 0.73
N ALA A 231 -13.08 31.85 -0.50
CA ALA A 231 -12.43 31.41 -1.74
C ALA A 231 -11.08 32.11 -2.02
N LEU A 232 -10.94 33.36 -1.59
CA LEU A 232 -9.73 34.19 -1.71
C LEU A 232 -8.76 33.98 -0.54
N ALA A 233 -9.25 33.61 0.64
CA ALA A 233 -8.43 33.00 1.70
C ALA A 233 -7.99 31.56 1.34
N ALA A 234 -8.83 30.79 0.64
CA ALA A 234 -8.47 29.47 0.09
C ALA A 234 -7.46 29.60 -1.05
N ALA A 235 -7.51 30.68 -1.84
CA ALA A 235 -6.50 30.95 -2.86
C ALA A 235 -5.21 31.54 -2.32
N VAL A 236 -5.24 32.38 -1.27
CA VAL A 236 -4.02 32.78 -0.53
C VAL A 236 -3.40 31.56 0.16
N ARG A 237 -4.22 30.61 0.64
CA ARG A 237 -3.75 29.27 1.03
C ARG A 237 -3.20 28.47 -0.17
N ALA A 238 -3.80 28.59 -1.36
CA ALA A 238 -3.29 27.99 -2.60
C ALA A 238 -2.00 28.66 -3.15
N VAL A 239 -1.75 29.93 -2.82
CA VAL A 239 -0.48 30.63 -3.07
C VAL A 239 0.65 30.06 -2.19
N GLY A 240 0.31 29.34 -1.11
CA GLY A 240 1.20 28.47 -0.34
C GLY A 240 1.06 26.96 -0.66
N VAL A 241 0.21 26.55 -1.62
CA VAL A 241 0.12 25.16 -2.08
C VAL A 241 1.22 24.93 -3.11
N VAL A 242 2.37 24.58 -2.55
CA VAL A 242 3.52 24.01 -3.24
C VAL A 242 3.07 22.73 -3.96
N PRO A 243 3.11 22.66 -5.31
CA PRO A 243 2.96 21.39 -5.99
C PRO A 243 4.04 20.43 -5.49
N PRO A 244 3.79 19.11 -5.43
CA PRO A 244 4.78 18.11 -5.00
C PRO A 244 6.07 18.08 -5.86
N GLN A 245 6.16 18.93 -6.88
CA GLN A 245 7.25 19.04 -7.83
C GLN A 245 7.50 20.53 -8.13
N TRP A 246 8.44 21.17 -7.43
CA TRP A 246 8.89 22.55 -7.74
C TRP A 246 9.49 22.71 -9.14
N ARG A 247 9.45 21.69 -9.99
CA ARG A 247 9.93 21.76 -11.37
C ARG A 247 9.11 22.74 -12.21
N ARG A 248 7.80 22.86 -11.96
CA ARG A 248 6.88 23.74 -12.71
C ARG A 248 6.31 24.81 -11.78
N LEU A 249 6.52 26.08 -12.14
CA LEU A 249 6.06 27.25 -11.41
C LEU A 249 4.81 27.85 -12.10
N PRO A 250 3.65 27.93 -11.43
CA PRO A 250 2.52 28.68 -11.94
C PRO A 250 2.80 30.18 -11.92
N LEU A 251 2.48 30.86 -13.02
CA LEU A 251 2.61 32.32 -13.13
C LEU A 251 1.42 33.06 -12.51
N GLY A 252 0.23 32.45 -12.52
CA GLY A 252 -0.97 33.06 -11.96
C GLY A 252 -1.93 32.06 -11.32
N VAL A 253 -2.83 32.56 -10.48
CA VAL A 253 -3.89 31.82 -9.79
C VAL A 253 -5.20 32.57 -9.98
N GLU A 254 -6.27 31.85 -10.31
CA GLU A 254 -7.61 32.43 -10.43
C GLU A 254 -8.39 32.31 -9.13
N VAL A 255 -9.00 33.42 -8.72
CA VAL A 255 -9.68 33.51 -7.44
C VAL A 255 -10.95 34.34 -7.53
N GLY A 256 -12.11 33.69 -7.46
CA GLY A 256 -13.39 34.39 -7.56
C GLY A 256 -13.53 35.21 -8.86
N GLY A 257 -12.95 34.73 -9.96
CA GLY A 257 -12.89 35.43 -11.26
C GLY A 257 -11.76 36.45 -11.40
N LEU A 258 -10.93 36.66 -10.36
CA LEU A 258 -9.75 37.52 -10.42
C LEU A 258 -8.49 36.68 -10.70
N ARG A 259 -7.77 36.98 -11.78
CA ARG A 259 -6.45 36.38 -12.07
C ARG A 259 -5.36 37.18 -11.32
N LEU A 260 -4.65 36.52 -10.42
CA LEU A 260 -3.58 37.11 -9.60
C LEU A 260 -2.24 36.48 -9.96
N ALA A 261 -1.18 37.29 -10.00
CA ALA A 261 0.19 36.79 -10.16
C ALA A 261 0.64 36.02 -8.90
N THR A 262 1.43 34.96 -9.07
CA THR A 262 2.07 34.26 -7.95
C THR A 262 3.17 35.11 -7.33
N VAL A 263 3.56 34.81 -6.08
CA VAL A 263 4.58 35.59 -5.36
C VAL A 263 5.88 35.74 -6.16
N PRO A 264 6.44 34.69 -6.80
CA PRO A 264 7.68 34.86 -7.56
C PRO A 264 7.53 35.81 -8.75
N LEU A 265 6.40 35.76 -9.46
CA LEU A 265 6.12 36.64 -10.60
C LEU A 265 5.85 38.08 -10.14
N ALA A 266 5.02 38.26 -9.11
CA ALA A 266 4.71 39.57 -8.56
C ALA A 266 5.97 40.28 -8.03
N LEU A 267 6.87 39.52 -7.39
CA LEU A 267 8.15 40.02 -6.90
C LEU A 267 9.11 40.37 -8.04
N ALA A 268 9.16 39.55 -9.10
CA ALA A 268 9.97 39.84 -10.28
C ALA A 268 9.48 41.10 -11.01
N LEU A 269 8.17 41.24 -11.21
CA LEU A 269 7.55 42.43 -11.80
C LEU A 269 7.85 43.69 -10.99
N ALA A 270 7.71 43.62 -9.66
CA ALA A 270 8.01 44.73 -8.77
C ALA A 270 9.49 45.14 -8.80
N ALA A 271 10.40 44.17 -8.93
CA ALA A 271 11.84 44.43 -9.03
C ALA A 271 12.24 45.03 -10.39
N ASP A 272 11.53 44.68 -11.47
CA ASP A 272 11.74 45.22 -12.84
C ASP A 272 11.06 46.59 -13.05
N GLY A 273 10.46 47.17 -12.00
CA GLY A 273 9.76 48.46 -12.06
C GLY A 273 8.33 48.38 -12.64
N GLY A 274 7.84 47.19 -12.93
CA GLY A 274 6.46 46.92 -13.33
C GLY A 274 5.50 46.92 -12.15
N GLY A 275 4.28 47.44 -12.34
CA GLY A 275 3.24 47.37 -11.32
C GLY A 275 2.70 45.94 -11.16
N PRO A 276 2.44 45.44 -9.94
CA PRO A 276 1.86 44.11 -9.70
C PRO A 276 0.38 43.99 -10.14
N ARG A 277 -0.20 45.07 -10.69
CA ARG A 277 -1.63 45.22 -10.98
C ARG A 277 -1.86 45.17 -12.49
N GLY A 278 -2.56 44.14 -12.96
CA GLY A 278 -3.13 44.08 -14.31
C GLY A 278 -2.25 43.47 -15.41
N ALA A 279 -1.11 42.87 -15.07
CA ALA A 279 -0.31 42.11 -16.04
C ALA A 279 -1.02 40.79 -16.38
N ASP A 280 -1.39 40.60 -17.65
CA ASP A 280 -1.84 39.32 -18.17
C ASP A 280 -0.67 38.32 -18.05
N PRO A 281 -0.77 37.25 -17.21
CA PRO A 281 0.33 36.32 -16.96
C PRO A 281 0.85 35.64 -18.23
N GLU A 282 0.06 35.62 -19.31
CA GLU A 282 0.42 35.03 -20.60
C GLU A 282 1.16 35.98 -21.55
N ARG A 283 1.24 37.28 -21.22
CA ARG A 283 1.88 38.32 -22.05
C ARG A 283 2.97 39.10 -21.33
N VAL A 284 3.48 38.55 -20.23
CA VAL A 284 4.51 39.22 -19.43
C VAL A 284 5.88 39.13 -20.11
N THR A 285 6.55 40.28 -20.20
CA THR A 285 7.97 40.36 -20.55
C THR A 285 8.75 40.70 -19.28
N LEU A 286 9.83 39.95 -19.00
CA LEU A 286 10.75 40.19 -17.88
C LEU A 286 12.17 40.19 -18.44
N GLY A 287 12.97 41.21 -18.09
CA GLY A 287 14.35 41.31 -18.57
C GLY A 287 14.48 41.32 -20.09
N GLY A 288 13.46 41.83 -20.81
CA GLY A 288 13.42 41.90 -22.27
C GLY A 288 13.11 40.59 -23.01
N ARG A 289 12.84 39.48 -22.29
CA ARG A 289 12.36 38.21 -22.89
C ARG A 289 10.87 37.99 -22.58
N PRO A 290 10.04 37.55 -23.53
CA PRO A 290 8.68 37.12 -23.22
C PRO A 290 8.72 35.82 -22.41
N LEU A 291 7.93 35.79 -21.34
CA LEU A 291 7.55 34.53 -20.71
C LEU A 291 6.61 33.82 -21.69
N GLU A 292 7.03 32.66 -22.19
CA GLU A 292 6.19 31.77 -23.02
C GLU A 292 5.66 30.63 -22.13
N PRO A 293 4.63 30.87 -21.29
CA PRO A 293 4.13 29.83 -20.42
C PRO A 293 3.38 28.76 -21.22
N VAL A 294 3.57 27.51 -20.84
CA VAL A 294 2.73 26.40 -21.32
C VAL A 294 1.66 26.16 -20.27
N GLN A 295 0.39 26.43 -20.63
CA GLN A 295 -0.75 26.32 -19.70
C GLN A 295 -0.57 27.14 -18.41
N GLY A 296 0.06 28.32 -18.49
CA GLY A 296 0.33 29.18 -17.33
C GLY A 296 1.49 28.72 -16.44
N LEU A 297 2.29 27.72 -16.85
CA LEU A 297 3.42 27.18 -16.10
C LEU A 297 4.77 27.54 -16.76
N VAL A 298 5.78 27.78 -15.94
CA VAL A 298 7.19 28.01 -16.33
C VAL A 298 8.10 27.03 -15.61
N LEU A 299 9.21 26.65 -16.24
CA LEU A 299 10.20 25.70 -15.71
C LEU A 299 11.45 26.47 -15.24
N PRO A 300 11.51 26.97 -14.00
CA PRO A 300 12.66 27.76 -13.54
C PRO A 300 13.93 26.90 -13.45
N HIS A 301 15.08 27.52 -13.74
CA HIS A 301 16.38 26.94 -13.48
C HIS A 301 16.74 27.10 -11.99
N TRP A 302 16.74 25.99 -11.26
CA TRP A 302 16.95 25.96 -9.82
C TRP A 302 18.40 26.16 -9.37
N GLY A 303 19.37 26.18 -10.30
CA GLY A 303 20.76 26.53 -9.98
C GLY A 303 20.89 27.94 -9.38
N ALA A 304 19.94 28.83 -9.67
CA ALA A 304 19.85 30.17 -9.07
C ALA A 304 19.73 30.14 -7.53
N ALA A 305 19.31 29.04 -6.93
CA ALA A 305 19.27 28.92 -5.47
C ALA A 305 20.66 29.10 -4.82
N ALA A 306 21.74 28.73 -5.51
CA ALA A 306 23.10 28.89 -5.00
C ALA A 306 23.57 30.36 -4.99
N SER A 307 22.98 31.23 -5.81
CA SER A 307 23.35 32.64 -5.86
C SER A 307 22.58 33.50 -4.85
N VAL A 308 21.45 33.03 -4.32
CA VAL A 308 20.62 33.81 -3.39
C VAL A 308 21.30 33.95 -2.02
N PRO A 309 21.66 35.17 -1.57
CA PRO A 309 22.14 35.39 -0.21
C PRO A 309 21.03 35.15 0.80
N VAL A 310 21.33 34.38 1.84
CA VAL A 310 20.41 34.04 2.93
C VAL A 310 20.85 34.74 4.21
N ILE A 311 19.93 35.46 4.85
CA ILE A 311 20.19 36.26 6.06
C ILE A 311 19.17 35.88 7.15
N SER A 312 19.60 35.85 8.41
CA SER A 312 18.68 35.69 9.54
C SER A 312 17.87 36.97 9.82
N ALA A 313 16.58 36.86 10.11
CA ALA A 313 15.77 37.98 10.56
C ALA A 313 16.27 38.55 11.91
N ALA A 314 16.87 37.73 12.79
CA ALA A 314 17.49 38.20 14.03
C ALA A 314 18.66 39.17 13.78
N ALA A 315 19.40 38.99 12.68
CA ALA A 315 20.48 39.89 12.28
C ALA A 315 19.94 41.28 11.88
N LEU A 316 18.73 41.35 11.32
CA LEU A 316 18.04 42.62 11.06
C LEU A 316 17.63 43.32 12.36
N LEU A 317 17.30 42.54 13.39
CA LEU A 317 16.83 43.06 14.69
C LEU A 317 17.96 43.65 15.55
N SER A 318 19.19 43.15 15.39
CA SER A 318 20.34 43.43 16.28
C SER A 318 21.28 44.55 15.83
N GLY A 319 21.12 45.15 14.63
CA GLY A 319 22.03 46.21 14.16
C GLY A 319 21.72 46.82 12.79
N ARG A 320 22.69 47.55 12.19
CA ARG A 320 22.55 48.23 10.89
C ARG A 320 22.09 47.25 9.79
N PRO A 321 21.16 47.66 8.91
CA PRO A 321 20.64 46.78 7.86
C PRO A 321 21.78 46.27 6.95
N PRO A 322 21.81 44.97 6.60
CA PRO A 322 22.83 44.40 5.74
C PRO A 322 22.85 45.08 4.37
N ALA A 323 24.01 45.58 3.94
CA ALA A 323 24.21 46.15 2.61
C ALA A 323 23.88 45.16 1.47
N VAL A 324 23.85 43.85 1.79
CA VAL A 324 23.47 42.77 0.88
C VAL A 324 22.01 42.88 0.40
N LEU A 325 21.12 43.62 1.09
CA LEU A 325 19.73 43.76 0.64
C LEU A 325 19.51 44.91 -0.36
N ARG A 326 20.50 45.79 -0.56
CA ARG A 326 20.35 47.00 -1.36
C ARG A 326 20.12 46.69 -2.84
N GLY A 327 19.03 47.21 -3.39
CA GLY A 327 18.63 47.04 -4.79
C GLY A 327 18.13 45.63 -5.14
N ARG A 328 17.94 44.75 -4.15
CA ARG A 328 17.49 43.37 -4.35
C ARG A 328 16.01 43.18 -3.99
N ALA A 329 15.37 42.21 -4.62
CA ALA A 329 14.05 41.74 -4.22
C ALA A 329 14.16 40.75 -3.04
N VAL A 330 13.47 41.02 -1.94
CA VAL A 330 13.67 40.32 -0.67
C VAL A 330 12.47 39.45 -0.33
N VAL A 331 12.71 38.18 0.03
CA VAL A 331 11.67 37.27 0.53
C VAL A 331 11.88 37.01 2.02
N LEU A 332 10.92 37.41 2.85
CA LEU A 332 10.87 37.09 4.28
C LEU A 332 10.02 35.84 4.50
N GLY A 333 10.53 34.83 5.19
CA GLY A 333 9.74 33.65 5.52
C GLY A 333 10.41 32.68 6.50
N LEU A 334 9.72 31.60 6.84
CA LEU A 334 10.18 30.63 7.83
C LEU A 334 11.33 29.75 7.29
N GLY A 335 12.33 29.46 8.13
CA GLY A 335 13.42 28.56 7.77
C GLY A 335 14.15 27.95 8.97
N GLY A 336 14.42 26.64 8.92
CA GLY A 336 15.21 25.95 9.95
C GLY A 336 14.49 25.74 11.30
N LEU A 337 13.17 25.90 11.35
CA LEU A 337 12.36 25.71 12.57
C LEU A 337 11.89 24.25 12.75
N PRO A 338 11.82 23.74 14.01
CA PRO A 338 11.25 22.42 14.28
C PRO A 338 9.80 22.32 13.80
N GLY A 339 9.49 21.31 12.97
CA GLY A 339 8.14 21.11 12.41
C GLY A 339 7.87 21.79 11.07
N VAL A 340 8.79 22.65 10.58
CA VAL A 340 8.70 23.25 9.24
C VAL A 340 9.63 22.49 8.29
N ALA A 341 9.06 21.58 7.49
CA ALA A 341 9.84 20.78 6.56
C ALA A 341 10.30 21.60 5.34
N PRO A 342 11.57 21.53 4.93
CA PRO A 342 12.03 22.19 3.71
C PRO A 342 11.41 21.53 2.47
N ALA A 343 11.14 22.36 1.47
CA ALA A 343 10.44 21.95 0.27
C ALA A 343 11.40 21.24 -0.72
N PRO A 344 10.98 20.13 -1.35
CA PRO A 344 11.83 19.40 -2.29
C PRO A 344 11.92 20.15 -3.62
N THR A 345 13.11 20.67 -3.94
CA THR A 345 13.40 21.33 -5.22
C THR A 345 14.45 20.54 -6.00
N PRO A 346 14.59 20.74 -7.32
CA PRO A 346 15.68 20.14 -8.11
C PRO A 346 17.09 20.45 -7.59
N ALA A 347 17.27 21.60 -6.93
CA ALA A 347 18.53 21.99 -6.27
C ALA A 347 18.70 21.39 -4.86
N GLY A 348 17.75 20.58 -4.40
CA GLY A 348 17.75 19.96 -3.07
C GLY A 348 16.59 20.44 -2.20
N ARG A 349 16.66 20.17 -0.90
CA ARG A 349 15.64 20.57 0.06
C ARG A 349 15.92 21.99 0.57
N LEU A 350 15.10 22.95 0.15
CA LEU A 350 15.26 24.37 0.48
C LEU A 350 14.11 24.87 1.36
N PRO A 351 14.35 25.79 2.32
CA PRO A 351 13.27 26.51 3.00
C PRO A 351 12.38 27.23 1.98
N ALA A 352 11.08 27.34 2.27
CA ALA A 352 10.12 27.92 1.32
C ALA A 352 10.50 29.35 0.87
N ALA A 353 11.03 30.18 1.79
CA ALA A 353 11.51 31.52 1.45
C ALA A 353 12.69 31.51 0.46
N VAL A 354 13.65 30.59 0.63
CA VAL A 354 14.79 30.42 -0.28
C VAL A 354 14.32 29.89 -1.63
N ALA A 355 13.39 28.95 -1.65
CA ALA A 355 12.83 28.41 -2.89
C ALA A 355 12.06 29.48 -3.68
N THR A 356 11.26 30.31 -3.00
CA THR A 356 10.57 31.46 -3.62
C THR A 356 11.56 32.48 -4.17
N ALA A 357 12.59 32.84 -3.40
CA ALA A 357 13.63 33.77 -3.86
C ALA A 357 14.40 33.20 -5.07
N ALA A 358 14.76 31.92 -5.05
CA ALA A 358 15.42 31.23 -6.17
C ALA A 358 14.54 31.19 -7.43
N ALA A 359 13.24 30.98 -7.28
CA ALA A 359 12.29 31.03 -8.38
C ALA A 359 12.17 32.45 -8.96
N THR A 360 12.11 33.49 -8.12
CA THR A 360 12.15 34.89 -8.56
C THR A 360 13.46 35.21 -9.27
N GLU A 361 14.59 34.74 -8.76
CA GLU A 361 15.90 34.91 -9.41
C GLU A 361 15.93 34.29 -10.79
N ALA A 362 15.42 33.06 -10.93
CA ALA A 362 15.34 32.39 -12.22
C ALA A 362 14.52 33.20 -13.24
N LEU A 363 13.45 33.88 -12.80
CA LEU A 363 12.64 34.76 -13.65
C LEU A 363 13.37 36.06 -14.01
N LEU A 364 14.04 36.72 -13.04
CA LEU A 364 14.78 37.96 -13.28
C LEU A 364 16.02 37.75 -14.14
N ALA A 365 16.72 36.63 -13.93
CA ALA A 365 17.94 36.28 -14.66
C ALA A 365 17.68 35.72 -16.06
N GLY A 366 16.42 35.59 -16.50
CA GLY A 366 16.14 35.02 -17.82
C GLY A 366 16.33 33.49 -17.90
N ALA A 367 16.45 32.80 -16.77
CA ALA A 367 16.91 31.42 -16.65
C ALA A 367 15.75 30.44 -16.41
N TRP A 368 14.99 30.14 -17.46
CA TRP A 368 13.94 29.12 -17.45
C TRP A 368 13.98 28.26 -18.71
N PHE A 369 13.43 27.05 -18.60
CA PHE A 369 13.24 26.15 -19.74
C PHE A 369 11.88 26.39 -20.40
N ARG A 370 11.84 26.20 -21.71
CA ARG A 370 10.63 26.26 -22.54
C ARG A 370 10.17 24.84 -22.84
N GLU A 371 8.89 24.58 -22.69
CA GLU A 371 8.27 23.37 -23.23
C GLU A 371 7.61 23.77 -24.56
N PRO A 372 8.01 23.21 -25.72
CA PRO A 372 7.36 23.57 -26.97
C PRO A 372 5.87 23.15 -26.92
N PRO A 373 4.95 23.88 -27.58
CA PRO A 373 3.52 23.50 -27.58
C PRO A 373 3.27 22.12 -28.20
N ALA A 374 4.17 21.66 -29.08
CA ALA A 374 4.18 20.33 -29.65
C ALA A 374 4.88 19.26 -28.76
N ALA A 375 5.39 19.61 -27.57
CA ALA A 375 6.03 18.66 -26.66
C ALA A 375 5.18 17.42 -26.34
N PRO A 376 3.87 17.54 -25.98
CA PRO A 376 3.07 16.36 -25.69
C PRO A 376 2.92 15.48 -26.92
N THR A 377 2.68 16.04 -28.11
CA THR A 377 2.52 15.24 -29.34
C THR A 377 3.83 14.57 -29.74
N LEU A 378 4.95 15.27 -29.67
CA LEU A 378 6.29 14.73 -29.91
C LEU A 378 6.65 13.62 -28.91
N ARG A 379 6.32 13.78 -27.63
CA ARG A 379 6.52 12.74 -26.60
C ARG A 379 5.76 11.46 -26.94
N HIS A 380 4.46 11.56 -27.21
CA HIS A 380 3.67 10.37 -27.57
C HIS A 380 4.14 9.75 -28.88
N GLY A 381 4.56 10.58 -29.85
CA GLY A 381 5.20 10.13 -31.09
C GLY A 381 6.50 9.36 -30.84
N ALA A 382 7.37 9.84 -29.96
CA ALA A 382 8.61 9.17 -29.58
C ALA A 382 8.36 7.83 -28.87
N LEU A 383 7.38 7.78 -27.97
CA LEU A 383 6.96 6.53 -27.30
C LEU A 383 6.44 5.50 -28.30
N LEU A 384 5.58 5.93 -29.24
CA LEU A 384 5.05 5.06 -30.28
C LEU A 384 6.16 4.58 -31.22
N LEU A 385 7.07 5.47 -31.62
CA LEU A 385 8.23 5.11 -32.44
C LEU A 385 9.14 4.10 -31.73
N ALA A 386 9.42 4.31 -30.44
CA ALA A 386 10.19 3.36 -29.63
C ALA A 386 9.52 1.98 -29.56
N LEU A 387 8.20 1.94 -29.38
CA LEU A 387 7.44 0.69 -29.41
C LEU A 387 7.49 0.02 -30.79
N LEU A 388 7.35 0.79 -31.87
CA LEU A 388 7.45 0.28 -33.24
C LEU A 388 8.83 -0.29 -33.53
N VAL A 389 9.91 0.40 -33.14
CA VAL A 389 11.29 -0.10 -33.25
C VAL A 389 11.49 -1.35 -32.42
N ALA A 390 10.95 -1.37 -31.19
CA ALA A 390 11.02 -2.52 -30.30
C ALA A 390 10.33 -3.77 -30.86
N VAL A 391 9.22 -3.61 -31.59
CA VAL A 391 8.45 -4.74 -32.14
C VAL A 391 8.93 -5.14 -33.54
N ALA A 392 9.33 -4.17 -34.37
CA ALA A 392 9.76 -4.44 -35.74
C ALA A 392 11.24 -4.78 -35.84
N VAL A 393 12.12 -4.05 -35.16
CA VAL A 393 13.57 -4.15 -35.41
C VAL A 393 14.21 -5.16 -34.45
N LEU A 394 13.99 -5.02 -33.14
CA LEU A 394 14.69 -5.84 -32.13
C LEU A 394 14.49 -7.36 -32.29
N PRO A 395 13.29 -7.90 -32.58
CA PRO A 395 13.09 -9.35 -32.72
C PRO A 395 13.84 -9.96 -33.90
N ARG A 396 14.20 -9.15 -34.90
CA ARG A 396 14.94 -9.56 -36.10
C ARG A 396 16.46 -9.56 -35.91
N THR A 397 16.95 -8.98 -34.81
CA THR A 397 18.38 -8.92 -34.48
C THR A 397 18.82 -10.09 -33.59
N GLY A 398 20.09 -10.49 -33.65
CA GLY A 398 20.68 -11.45 -32.70
C GLY A 398 20.70 -10.90 -31.26
N VAL A 399 20.97 -11.74 -30.25
CA VAL A 399 20.95 -11.29 -28.83
C VAL A 399 21.97 -10.18 -28.57
N VAL A 400 23.22 -10.39 -28.98
CA VAL A 400 24.31 -9.41 -28.80
C VAL A 400 24.05 -8.15 -29.62
N ALA A 401 23.72 -8.31 -30.90
CA ALA A 401 23.42 -7.17 -31.79
C ALA A 401 22.21 -6.36 -31.31
N GLY A 402 21.17 -7.01 -30.76
CA GLY A 402 20.01 -6.35 -30.18
C GLY A 402 20.36 -5.48 -28.98
N TRP A 403 21.19 -5.99 -28.05
CA TRP A 403 21.64 -5.20 -26.90
C TRP A 403 22.48 -3.99 -27.32
N VAL A 404 23.42 -4.18 -28.25
CA VAL A 404 24.22 -3.08 -28.80
C VAL A 404 23.32 -2.01 -29.43
N LEU A 405 22.37 -2.41 -30.28
CA LEU A 405 21.43 -1.50 -30.91
C LEU A 405 20.57 -0.76 -29.87
N THR A 406 20.02 -1.45 -28.89
CA THR A 406 19.22 -0.83 -27.82
C THR A 406 20.03 0.18 -27.02
N VAL A 407 21.27 -0.14 -26.65
CA VAL A 407 22.15 0.80 -25.92
C VAL A 407 22.42 2.05 -26.77
N VAL A 408 22.74 1.90 -28.06
CA VAL A 408 22.95 3.03 -28.96
C VAL A 408 21.70 3.91 -29.05
N LEU A 409 20.52 3.31 -29.28
CA LEU A 409 19.26 4.06 -29.37
C LEU A 409 18.90 4.78 -28.07
N VAL A 410 19.09 4.13 -26.93
CA VAL A 410 18.84 4.73 -25.61
C VAL A 410 19.74 5.94 -25.39
N ASN A 411 21.04 5.84 -25.70
CA ASN A 411 21.95 6.98 -25.59
C ASN A 411 21.53 8.11 -26.54
N VAL A 412 21.22 7.82 -27.81
CA VAL A 412 20.74 8.84 -28.76
C VAL A 412 19.51 9.58 -28.23
N VAL A 413 18.56 8.87 -27.64
CA VAL A 413 17.34 9.47 -27.08
C VAL A 413 17.65 10.35 -25.86
N LEU A 414 18.46 9.85 -24.91
CA LEU A 414 18.81 10.58 -23.69
C LEU A 414 19.74 11.77 -23.96
N ASP A 415 20.72 11.60 -24.85
CA ASP A 415 21.63 12.65 -25.28
C ASP A 415 20.88 13.75 -26.05
N ALA A 416 19.89 13.38 -26.86
CA ALA A 416 19.02 14.36 -27.52
C ALA A 416 18.23 15.20 -26.50
N GLU A 417 17.65 14.57 -25.47
CA GLU A 417 16.97 15.28 -24.39
C GLU A 417 17.94 16.20 -23.62
N LEU A 418 19.10 15.68 -23.22
CA LEU A 418 20.13 16.45 -22.52
C LEU A 418 20.64 17.63 -23.35
N LEU A 419 20.84 17.45 -24.65
CA LEU A 419 21.33 18.50 -25.55
C LEU A 419 20.26 19.57 -25.79
N LEU A 420 18.98 19.18 -25.93
CA LEU A 420 17.87 20.13 -26.01
C LEU A 420 17.75 20.97 -24.73
N LEU A 421 17.91 20.35 -23.57
CA LEU A 421 17.90 21.04 -22.28
C LEU A 421 19.11 21.97 -22.11
N ALA A 422 20.31 21.48 -22.41
CA ALA A 422 21.56 22.21 -22.16
C ALA A 422 21.80 23.35 -23.16
N VAL A 423 21.48 23.16 -24.45
CA VAL A 423 21.82 24.11 -25.53
C VAL A 423 20.64 24.97 -25.95
N ARG A 424 19.44 24.39 -26.05
CA ARG A 424 18.25 25.07 -26.60
C ARG A 424 17.30 25.59 -25.54
N GLU A 425 17.59 25.35 -24.25
CA GLU A 425 16.69 25.66 -23.13
C GLU A 425 15.30 25.04 -23.31
N THR A 426 15.18 23.96 -24.08
CA THR A 426 13.90 23.31 -24.39
C THR A 426 13.79 21.97 -23.68
N TRP A 427 12.74 21.77 -22.91
CA TRP A 427 12.45 20.47 -22.32
C TRP A 427 11.51 19.67 -23.21
N LEU A 428 12.01 18.56 -23.73
CA LEU A 428 11.23 17.55 -24.43
C LEU A 428 11.43 16.21 -23.70
N PRO A 429 10.44 15.72 -22.92
CA PRO A 429 10.58 14.49 -22.15
C PRO A 429 10.66 13.28 -23.09
N LEU A 430 11.80 12.59 -23.10
CA LEU A 430 12.07 11.44 -23.97
C LEU A 430 12.54 10.20 -23.20
N ALA A 431 12.84 10.31 -21.90
CA ALA A 431 13.31 9.20 -21.08
C ALA A 431 12.35 8.00 -21.07
N GLY A 432 11.04 8.24 -21.17
CA GLY A 432 10.04 7.19 -21.32
C GLY A 432 10.23 6.32 -22.57
N ALA A 433 10.70 6.90 -23.68
CA ALA A 433 10.98 6.15 -24.91
C ALA A 433 12.20 5.23 -24.75
N ALA A 434 13.24 5.69 -24.03
CA ALA A 434 14.39 4.87 -23.66
C ALA A 434 13.98 3.66 -22.78
N LEU A 435 13.07 3.87 -21.82
CA LEU A 435 12.54 2.79 -20.97
C LEU A 435 11.83 1.70 -21.78
N VAL A 436 11.01 2.10 -22.76
CA VAL A 436 10.30 1.15 -23.65
C VAL A 436 11.30 0.27 -24.42
N LEU A 437 12.37 0.87 -24.97
CA LEU A 437 13.40 0.13 -25.71
C LEU A 437 14.15 -0.88 -24.82
N LEU A 438 14.54 -0.48 -23.61
CA LEU A 438 15.24 -1.35 -22.65
C LEU A 438 14.36 -2.52 -22.19
N ALA A 439 13.11 -2.23 -21.84
CA ALA A 439 12.18 -3.25 -21.36
C ALA A 439 11.85 -4.27 -22.45
N ALA A 440 11.63 -3.81 -23.69
CA ALA A 440 11.37 -4.71 -24.82
C ALA A 440 12.57 -5.63 -25.11
N GLN A 441 13.79 -5.10 -25.09
CA GLN A 441 15.01 -5.89 -25.30
C GLN A 441 15.21 -6.91 -24.17
N THR A 442 14.92 -6.52 -22.93
CA THR A 442 14.98 -7.41 -21.77
C THR A 442 13.96 -8.54 -21.89
N GLY A 443 12.70 -8.24 -22.21
CA GLY A 443 11.66 -9.26 -22.43
C GLY A 443 12.02 -10.24 -23.55
N LEU A 444 12.61 -9.74 -24.64
CA LEU A 444 13.09 -10.57 -25.74
C LEU A 444 14.26 -11.47 -25.34
N ALA A 445 15.20 -10.96 -24.53
CA ALA A 445 16.31 -11.74 -24.01
C ALA A 445 15.84 -12.87 -23.09
N LEU A 446 14.91 -12.60 -22.16
CA LEU A 446 14.30 -13.61 -21.29
C LEU A 446 13.57 -14.69 -22.11
N HIS A 447 12.78 -14.30 -23.12
CA HIS A 447 12.09 -15.24 -23.99
C HIS A 447 13.07 -16.16 -24.74
N ARG A 448 14.18 -15.60 -25.26
CA ARG A 448 15.21 -16.39 -25.96
C ARG A 448 15.97 -17.33 -25.02
N LEU A 449 16.22 -16.92 -23.78
CA LEU A 449 16.83 -17.79 -22.76
C LEU A 449 15.90 -18.95 -22.40
N GLY A 450 14.60 -18.68 -22.20
CA GLY A 450 13.60 -19.73 -21.95
C GLY A 450 13.46 -20.72 -23.10
N ALA A 451 13.44 -20.24 -24.35
CA ALA A 451 13.41 -21.10 -25.54
C ALA A 451 14.70 -21.91 -25.73
N GLY A 452 15.86 -21.34 -25.35
CA GLY A 452 17.17 -22.00 -25.43
C GLY A 452 17.40 -23.08 -24.37
N ILE A 453 16.61 -23.05 -23.28
CA ILE A 453 16.58 -24.10 -22.25
C ILE A 453 15.64 -25.22 -22.71
N GLY A 454 14.45 -24.91 -23.25
CA GLY A 454 13.51 -25.93 -23.74
C GLY A 454 13.97 -26.70 -25.00
N GLY A 455 14.77 -26.08 -25.87
CA GLY A 455 15.20 -26.67 -27.14
C GLY A 455 16.45 -27.56 -27.09
N ARG A 456 17.11 -27.69 -25.93
CA ARG A 456 18.34 -28.48 -25.74
C ARG A 456 18.13 -29.83 -25.07
N TRP A 457 16.93 -30.14 -24.63
CA TRP A 457 16.61 -31.44 -24.04
C TRP A 457 16.22 -32.44 -25.13
N ILE A 458 17.26 -33.09 -25.65
CA ILE A 458 17.33 -34.51 -26.05
C ILE A 458 16.34 -34.94 -27.16
N SER A 459 16.90 -35.38 -28.29
CA SER A 459 16.18 -36.10 -29.35
C SER A 459 15.41 -37.29 -28.75
N GLU A 460 14.16 -37.55 -29.16
CA GLU A 460 13.35 -38.67 -28.64
C GLU A 460 14.09 -40.03 -28.67
N GLY A 461 15.05 -40.20 -29.59
CA GLY A 461 15.94 -41.38 -29.65
C GLY A 461 16.92 -41.49 -28.47
N GLU A 462 17.60 -40.40 -28.10
CA GLU A 462 18.56 -40.38 -26.98
C GLU A 462 17.85 -40.52 -25.61
N TRP A 463 16.62 -40.03 -25.50
CA TRP A 463 15.77 -40.22 -24.30
C TRP A 463 15.41 -41.69 -24.09
N SER A 464 15.14 -42.43 -25.17
CA SER A 464 14.83 -43.85 -25.10
C SER A 464 16.05 -44.67 -24.71
N GLU A 465 17.23 -44.39 -25.28
CA GLU A 465 18.47 -45.09 -24.93
C GLU A 465 18.92 -44.80 -23.48
N THR A 466 18.78 -43.56 -23.02
CA THR A 466 19.12 -43.18 -21.63
C THR A 466 18.21 -43.91 -20.63
N ASN A 467 16.91 -43.99 -20.90
CA ASN A 467 15.98 -44.72 -20.04
C ASN A 467 16.20 -46.24 -20.10
N ARG A 468 16.65 -46.78 -21.25
CA ARG A 468 17.02 -48.19 -21.40
C ARG A 468 18.24 -48.53 -20.54
N MET A 469 19.31 -47.75 -20.64
CA MET A 469 20.51 -47.92 -19.81
C MET A 469 20.20 -47.81 -18.31
N LEU A 470 19.38 -46.82 -17.93
CA LEU A 470 18.97 -46.64 -16.54
C LEU A 470 18.11 -47.82 -16.04
N GLY A 471 17.20 -48.34 -16.87
CA GLY A 471 16.40 -49.52 -16.56
C GLY A 471 17.25 -50.77 -16.28
N VAL A 472 18.26 -51.03 -17.13
CA VAL A 472 19.20 -52.14 -16.96
C VAL A 472 20.03 -52.00 -15.69
N ALA A 473 20.53 -50.80 -15.41
CA ALA A 473 21.31 -50.53 -14.19
C ALA A 473 20.48 -50.78 -12.92
N LEU A 474 19.22 -50.31 -12.90
CA LEU A 474 18.30 -50.48 -11.77
C LEU A 474 17.92 -51.96 -11.57
N GLN A 475 17.75 -52.71 -12.67
CA GLN A 475 17.52 -54.15 -12.61
C GLN A 475 18.71 -54.90 -12.00
N GLY A 476 19.94 -54.56 -12.41
CA GLY A 476 21.16 -55.12 -11.82
C GLY A 476 21.34 -54.80 -10.33
N GLN A 477 20.83 -53.65 -9.88
CA GLN A 477 20.80 -53.25 -8.47
C GLN A 477 19.64 -53.91 -7.67
N GLY A 478 18.80 -54.71 -8.32
CA GLY A 478 17.67 -55.40 -7.70
C GLY A 478 16.43 -54.53 -7.46
N GLN A 479 16.43 -53.28 -7.95
CA GLN A 479 15.31 -52.32 -7.87
C GLN A 479 14.34 -52.53 -9.04
N LEU A 480 13.66 -53.68 -9.04
CA LEU A 480 12.87 -54.16 -10.17
C LEU A 480 11.68 -53.24 -10.52
N ASP A 481 11.03 -52.61 -9.53
CA ASP A 481 9.87 -51.75 -9.75
C ASP A 481 10.27 -50.48 -10.52
N LEU A 482 11.38 -49.87 -10.09
CA LEU A 482 11.93 -48.67 -10.73
C LEU A 482 12.48 -48.99 -12.12
N ALA A 483 13.07 -50.18 -12.30
CA ALA A 483 13.50 -50.66 -13.61
C ALA A 483 12.32 -50.78 -14.60
N PHE A 484 11.19 -51.34 -14.15
CA PHE A 484 9.98 -51.43 -14.98
C PHE A 484 9.46 -50.05 -15.39
N GLU A 485 9.45 -49.08 -14.46
CA GLU A 485 8.97 -47.74 -14.75
C GLU A 485 9.83 -46.95 -15.76
N ARG A 486 11.12 -47.28 -15.84
CA ARG A 486 12.04 -46.69 -16.83
C ARG A 486 11.96 -47.40 -18.17
N LEU A 487 11.87 -48.74 -18.16
CA LEU A 487 11.74 -49.52 -19.39
C LEU A 487 10.40 -49.30 -20.11
N ARG A 488 9.28 -49.06 -19.40
CA ARG A 488 7.98 -48.70 -20.03
C ARG A 488 7.99 -47.36 -20.77
N LYS A 489 8.96 -46.49 -20.48
CA LYS A 489 9.11 -45.17 -21.13
C LYS A 489 10.00 -45.24 -22.38
N CYS A 490 10.64 -46.38 -22.61
CA CYS A 490 11.44 -46.62 -23.80
C CYS A 490 10.54 -46.99 -24.98
N ARG A 491 11.05 -46.79 -26.19
CA ARG A 491 10.42 -47.37 -27.37
C ARG A 491 10.48 -48.91 -27.26
N LEU A 492 9.34 -49.55 -27.50
CA LEU A 492 9.19 -51.01 -27.49
C LEU A 492 9.75 -51.57 -28.80
N ASP A 493 11.07 -51.73 -28.83
CA ASP A 493 11.80 -52.46 -29.86
C ASP A 493 12.14 -53.87 -29.31
N GLY A 494 12.54 -54.82 -30.17
CA GLY A 494 12.83 -56.21 -29.76
C GLY A 494 13.80 -56.35 -28.59
N GLU A 495 14.79 -55.46 -28.49
CA GLU A 495 15.76 -55.43 -27.37
C GLU A 495 15.12 -54.99 -26.04
N THR A 496 14.24 -53.97 -26.05
CA THR A 496 13.48 -53.56 -24.85
C THR A 496 12.54 -54.68 -24.39
N MET A 497 11.98 -55.44 -25.33
CA MET A 497 11.14 -56.61 -25.03
C MET A 497 11.92 -57.72 -24.35
N ASP A 498 13.15 -58.01 -24.78
CA ASP A 498 14.03 -58.97 -24.10
C ASP A 498 14.37 -58.52 -22.66
N LEU A 499 14.59 -57.23 -22.44
CA LEU A 499 14.86 -56.67 -21.11
C LEU A 499 13.63 -56.79 -20.18
N LEU A 500 12.44 -56.48 -20.69
CA LEU A 500 11.19 -56.64 -19.93
C LEU A 500 10.89 -58.10 -19.60
N TYR A 501 11.19 -59.03 -20.52
CA TYR A 501 11.06 -60.47 -20.28
C TYR A 501 11.97 -60.94 -19.15
N ASN A 502 13.26 -60.54 -19.19
CA ASN A 502 14.20 -60.87 -18.12
C ASN A 502 13.78 -60.27 -16.78
N LEU A 503 13.24 -59.05 -16.79
CA LEU A 503 12.70 -58.41 -15.59
C LEU A 503 11.52 -59.19 -15.01
N ALA A 504 10.62 -59.72 -15.85
CA ALA A 504 9.51 -60.56 -15.41
C ALA A 504 10.00 -61.89 -14.79
N LEU A 505 11.04 -62.50 -15.35
CA LEU A 505 11.69 -63.67 -14.76
C LEU A 505 12.34 -63.35 -13.40
N ASP A 506 12.90 -62.15 -13.23
CA ASP A 506 13.47 -61.72 -11.94
C ASP A 506 12.37 -61.59 -10.87
N TYR A 507 11.18 -61.13 -11.25
CA TYR A 507 9.99 -61.12 -10.38
C TYR A 507 9.53 -62.54 -10.03
N GLU A 508 9.52 -63.48 -10.98
CA GLU A 508 9.21 -64.89 -10.69
C GLU A 508 10.21 -65.51 -9.71
N ARG A 509 11.53 -65.26 -9.88
CA ARG A 509 12.56 -65.76 -8.96
C ARG A 509 12.38 -65.23 -7.53
N LYS A 510 11.87 -64.01 -7.39
CA LYS A 510 11.54 -63.40 -6.08
C LYS A 510 10.13 -63.76 -5.57
N ARG A 511 9.41 -64.67 -6.23
CA ARG A 511 8.03 -65.10 -5.91
C ARG A 511 6.99 -63.96 -5.93
N GLN A 512 7.26 -62.91 -6.70
CA GLN A 512 6.36 -61.77 -6.89
C GLN A 512 5.51 -61.96 -8.15
N PHE A 513 4.65 -62.98 -8.13
CA PHE A 513 3.92 -63.46 -9.32
C PHE A 513 2.92 -62.43 -9.88
N ALA A 514 2.28 -61.62 -9.03
CA ALA A 514 1.40 -60.53 -9.45
C ALA A 514 2.13 -59.47 -10.30
N LYS A 515 3.34 -59.10 -9.88
CA LYS A 515 4.17 -58.12 -10.59
C LYS A 515 4.76 -58.72 -11.87
N ALA A 516 5.18 -59.98 -11.84
CA ALA A 516 5.61 -60.71 -13.04
C ALA A 516 4.49 -60.75 -14.10
N ARG A 517 3.25 -61.07 -13.69
CA ARG A 517 2.08 -61.06 -14.57
C ARG A 517 1.83 -59.69 -15.19
N ALA A 518 1.90 -58.61 -14.41
CA ALA A 518 1.71 -57.25 -14.92
C ALA A 518 2.74 -56.88 -16.01
N VAL A 519 4.00 -57.32 -15.87
CA VAL A 519 5.03 -57.12 -16.91
C VAL A 519 4.71 -57.94 -18.16
N TYR A 520 4.32 -59.21 -18.00
CA TYR A 520 3.92 -60.06 -19.13
C TYR A 520 2.67 -59.56 -19.87
N GLU A 521 1.66 -59.06 -19.16
CA GLU A 521 0.45 -58.46 -19.75
C GLU A 521 0.78 -57.17 -20.51
N TYR A 522 1.68 -56.34 -19.98
CA TYR A 522 2.17 -55.15 -20.66
C TYR A 522 2.89 -55.50 -21.97
N MET A 523 3.70 -56.56 -21.96
CA MET A 523 4.37 -57.07 -23.15
C MET A 523 3.37 -57.68 -24.16
N ALA A 524 2.40 -58.45 -23.70
CA ALA A 524 1.38 -59.09 -24.54
C ALA A 524 0.47 -58.07 -25.24
N GLY A 525 0.25 -56.90 -24.63
CA GLY A 525 -0.46 -55.78 -25.26
C GLY A 525 0.25 -55.17 -26.47
N HIS A 526 1.55 -55.45 -26.65
CA HIS A 526 2.33 -54.99 -27.81
C HIS A 526 2.62 -56.13 -28.79
N ASP A 527 3.12 -57.26 -28.31
CA ASP A 527 3.36 -58.47 -29.10
C ASP A 527 2.99 -59.73 -28.29
N GLY A 528 1.79 -60.25 -28.54
CA GLY A 528 1.27 -61.44 -27.86
C GLY A 528 1.90 -62.76 -28.29
N GLY A 529 2.70 -62.78 -29.37
CA GLY A 529 3.43 -63.94 -29.86
C GLY A 529 4.89 -64.02 -29.41
N PHE A 530 5.36 -63.05 -28.62
CA PHE A 530 6.74 -62.99 -28.19
C PHE A 530 7.05 -64.10 -27.16
N ARG A 531 7.83 -65.10 -27.58
CA ARG A 531 8.26 -66.27 -26.76
C ARG A 531 7.08 -67.05 -26.15
N ASP A 532 7.13 -67.37 -24.86
CA ASP A 532 6.15 -68.16 -24.09
C ASP A 532 5.25 -67.30 -23.18
N ILE A 533 5.09 -66.01 -23.48
CA ILE A 533 4.38 -65.04 -22.60
C ILE A 533 2.95 -65.48 -22.28
N ALA A 534 2.20 -65.98 -23.26
CA ALA A 534 0.81 -66.42 -23.04
C ALA A 534 0.71 -67.58 -22.02
N GLU A 535 1.63 -68.53 -22.09
CA GLU A 535 1.72 -69.65 -21.14
C GLU A 535 2.17 -69.17 -19.75
N ARG A 536 3.11 -68.21 -19.70
CA ARG A 536 3.63 -67.60 -18.46
C ARG A 536 2.59 -66.77 -17.72
N ILE A 537 1.73 -66.03 -18.43
CA ILE A 537 0.61 -65.29 -17.83
C ILE A 537 -0.33 -66.26 -17.10
N GLU A 538 -0.70 -67.37 -17.75
CA GLU A 538 -1.60 -68.35 -17.13
C GLU A 538 -0.94 -69.06 -15.95
N LYS A 539 0.34 -69.43 -16.06
CA LYS A 539 1.12 -70.03 -14.97
C LYS A 539 1.29 -69.10 -13.78
N THR A 540 1.63 -67.82 -14.00
CA THR A 540 1.79 -66.83 -12.92
C THR A 540 0.45 -66.49 -12.28
N ARG A 541 -0.67 -66.49 -13.03
CA ARG A 541 -2.04 -66.36 -12.49
C ARG A 541 -2.42 -67.51 -11.57
N GLN A 542 -2.07 -68.75 -11.93
CA GLN A 542 -2.30 -69.92 -11.09
C GLN A 542 -1.42 -69.91 -9.82
N LEU A 543 -0.17 -69.44 -9.93
CA LEU A 543 0.74 -69.32 -8.79
C LEU A 543 0.39 -68.14 -7.87
N GLU A 544 -0.12 -67.04 -8.42
CA GLU A 544 -0.65 -65.87 -7.68
C GLU A 544 -1.87 -66.28 -6.87
N SER A 545 -2.88 -66.90 -7.50
CA SER A 545 -4.06 -67.41 -6.80
C SER A 545 -3.71 -68.47 -5.73
N ALA A 546 -2.75 -69.36 -5.99
CA ALA A 546 -2.28 -70.32 -4.99
C ALA A 546 -1.48 -69.68 -3.84
N ALA A 547 -0.76 -68.58 -4.09
CA ALA A 547 -0.01 -67.83 -3.07
C ALA A 547 -0.93 -66.94 -2.21
N GLU A 548 -1.95 -66.33 -2.80
CA GLU A 548 -2.97 -65.53 -2.09
C GLU A 548 -3.85 -66.39 -1.18
N LEU A 549 -4.10 -67.64 -1.55
CA LEU A 549 -4.81 -68.64 -0.73
C LEU A 549 -3.93 -69.28 0.37
N GLY A 550 -2.67 -68.87 0.53
CA GLY A 550 -1.77 -69.37 1.59
C GLY A 550 -1.32 -70.84 1.42
N LEU A 551 -1.63 -71.48 0.30
CA LEU A 551 -1.36 -72.90 0.03
C LEU A 551 0.10 -73.18 -0.39
N ALA A 552 0.91 -72.13 -0.55
CA ALA A 552 2.31 -72.26 -1.00
C ALA A 552 3.29 -72.84 0.05
N GLY A 553 2.80 -73.17 1.24
CA GLY A 553 3.53 -73.94 2.27
C GLY A 553 3.26 -75.44 2.26
N ALA A 554 2.28 -75.94 1.50
CA ALA A 554 1.81 -77.33 1.59
C ALA A 554 1.82 -78.09 0.25
N ALA A 555 2.60 -77.63 -0.73
CA ALA A 555 2.71 -78.29 -2.04
C ALA A 555 4.06 -79.01 -2.24
N THR A 556 4.54 -79.69 -1.19
CA THR A 556 5.51 -80.80 -1.32
C THR A 556 4.97 -82.03 -0.60
N THR A 557 3.79 -82.52 -1.02
CA THR A 557 3.32 -83.92 -1.01
C THR A 557 1.89 -83.92 -1.58
N GLY A 558 1.57 -84.87 -2.46
CA GLY A 558 0.43 -84.76 -3.38
C GLY A 558 -0.95 -85.12 -2.83
N GLY A 559 -1.97 -84.98 -3.70
CA GLY A 559 -3.27 -85.65 -3.57
C GLY A 559 -4.51 -84.75 -3.39
N SER A 560 -5.22 -84.53 -4.51
CA SER A 560 -6.69 -84.39 -4.69
C SER A 560 -7.58 -83.45 -3.84
N SER A 561 -8.33 -82.62 -4.61
CA SER A 561 -9.78 -82.30 -4.54
C SER A 561 -10.38 -81.36 -3.47
N GLY A 562 -11.11 -80.34 -3.96
CA GLY A 562 -12.35 -79.81 -3.36
C GLY A 562 -12.28 -78.38 -2.80
N PRO A 563 -13.19 -77.45 -3.17
CA PRO A 563 -13.01 -76.01 -2.95
C PRO A 563 -13.60 -75.47 -1.63
N LEU A 564 -13.01 -74.33 -1.27
CA LEU A 564 -13.25 -73.42 -0.16
C LEU A 564 -14.69 -72.86 -0.12
N LEU A 565 -15.25 -72.72 1.09
CA LEU A 565 -16.32 -71.77 1.42
C LEU A 565 -15.69 -70.54 2.10
N LEU A 566 -16.19 -69.37 1.70
CA LEU A 566 -15.75 -68.02 2.00
C LEU A 566 -15.50 -67.70 3.49
N ASP A 567 -14.57 -66.76 3.74
CA ASP A 567 -14.94 -65.48 4.34
C ASP A 567 -13.91 -64.39 3.96
N THR A 568 -14.42 -63.18 3.71
CA THR A 568 -13.76 -62.08 2.99
C THR A 568 -13.46 -60.96 3.98
N GLU A 569 -12.20 -60.52 4.13
CA GLU A 569 -11.81 -59.16 4.54
C GLU A 569 -10.27 -59.00 4.53
N GLY A 570 -9.72 -58.13 3.68
CA GLY A 570 -8.26 -57.94 3.65
C GLY A 570 -7.70 -56.97 2.62
N VAL A 571 -8.28 -55.78 2.42
CA VAL A 571 -7.58 -54.69 1.70
C VAL A 571 -6.70 -53.94 2.71
N GLN A 572 -5.38 -54.06 2.61
CA GLN A 572 -4.45 -53.32 3.48
C GLN A 572 -4.53 -51.82 3.18
N LYS A 573 -4.89 -51.02 4.20
CA LYS A 573 -4.97 -49.56 4.12
C LYS A 573 -3.56 -48.93 4.07
N PRO A 574 -3.35 -47.83 3.31
CA PRO A 574 -2.06 -47.18 3.19
C PRO A 574 -1.51 -46.69 4.55
N MET A 575 -0.20 -46.79 4.76
CA MET A 575 0.48 -46.41 6.01
C MET A 575 1.39 -45.19 5.81
N LEU A 576 1.53 -44.38 6.86
CA LEU A 576 2.49 -43.28 7.00
C LEU A 576 3.21 -43.40 8.35
N GLY A 577 4.51 -43.67 8.31
CA GLY A 577 5.31 -44.13 9.43
C GLY A 577 4.71 -45.41 10.02
N ARG A 578 4.33 -45.34 11.31
CA ARG A 578 3.61 -46.43 11.97
C ARG A 578 2.08 -46.33 11.85
N TYR A 579 1.54 -45.25 11.30
CA TYR A 579 0.12 -44.94 11.36
C TYR A 579 -0.61 -45.46 10.13
N VAL A 580 -1.78 -46.08 10.33
CA VAL A 580 -2.67 -46.49 9.25
C VAL A 580 -3.55 -45.31 8.87
N VAL A 581 -3.54 -44.90 7.60
CA VAL A 581 -4.34 -43.80 7.09
C VAL A 581 -5.77 -44.29 6.84
N GLU A 582 -6.76 -43.61 7.45
CA GLU A 582 -8.18 -43.96 7.33
C GLU A 582 -8.89 -43.10 6.27
N GLU A 583 -8.78 -41.76 6.38
CA GLU A 583 -9.47 -40.81 5.49
C GLU A 583 -8.76 -39.44 5.42
N VAL A 584 -9.13 -38.61 4.46
CA VAL A 584 -8.63 -37.22 4.33
C VAL A 584 -9.55 -36.28 5.10
N LEU A 585 -8.99 -35.51 6.04
CA LEU A 585 -9.72 -34.50 6.81
C LEU A 585 -9.76 -33.14 6.11
N GLY A 586 -8.71 -32.80 5.37
CA GLY A 586 -8.63 -31.54 4.65
C GLY A 586 -7.38 -31.39 3.79
N ARG A 587 -7.48 -30.55 2.75
CA ARG A 587 -6.36 -30.15 1.88
C ARG A 587 -6.13 -28.65 2.05
N GLY A 588 -4.93 -28.26 2.47
CA GLY A 588 -4.55 -26.85 2.66
C GLY A 588 -3.43 -26.43 1.71
N ALA A 589 -3.06 -25.14 1.79
CA ALA A 589 -1.95 -24.56 1.02
C ALA A 589 -0.56 -25.11 1.42
N MET A 590 -0.47 -25.84 2.53
CA MET A 590 0.76 -26.42 3.08
C MET A 590 0.65 -27.94 3.20
N GLY A 591 -0.16 -28.59 2.35
CA GLY A 591 -0.27 -30.05 2.30
C GLY A 591 -1.60 -30.62 2.80
N VAL A 592 -1.63 -31.94 3.01
CA VAL A 592 -2.85 -32.71 3.28
C VAL A 592 -2.87 -33.21 4.72
N VAL A 593 -4.03 -33.08 5.37
CA VAL A 593 -4.28 -33.61 6.71
C VAL A 593 -5.16 -34.85 6.61
N TYR A 594 -4.68 -35.95 7.17
CA TYR A 594 -5.35 -37.25 7.21
C TYR A 594 -5.81 -37.58 8.62
N ARG A 595 -6.88 -38.35 8.73
CA ARG A 595 -7.18 -39.12 9.93
C ARG A 595 -6.43 -40.44 9.84
N GLY A 596 -5.71 -40.78 10.89
CA GLY A 596 -5.00 -42.04 10.99
C GLY A 596 -5.23 -42.72 12.32
N ARG A 597 -4.75 -43.96 12.41
CA ARG A 597 -4.80 -44.78 13.61
C ARG A 597 -3.41 -45.29 13.94
N ASP A 598 -3.00 -45.11 15.19
CA ASP A 598 -1.81 -45.75 15.74
C ASP A 598 -2.16 -47.21 16.08
N PRO A 599 -1.62 -48.22 15.36
CA PRO A 599 -1.99 -49.61 15.56
C PRO A 599 -1.43 -50.19 16.87
N ARG A 600 -0.39 -49.59 17.45
CA ARG A 600 0.24 -50.13 18.68
C ARG A 600 -0.57 -49.88 19.94
N ILE A 601 -1.25 -48.73 19.99
CA ILE A 601 -2.05 -48.30 21.14
C ILE A 601 -3.51 -48.02 20.78
N ASN A 602 -3.91 -48.36 19.56
CA ASN A 602 -5.25 -48.19 19.01
C ASN A 602 -5.82 -46.76 19.17
N ARG A 603 -5.01 -45.74 18.90
CA ARG A 603 -5.37 -44.32 19.09
C ARG A 603 -5.61 -43.62 17.75
N ILE A 604 -6.68 -42.82 17.66
CA ILE A 604 -6.94 -41.96 16.50
C ILE A 604 -6.05 -40.72 16.57
N VAL A 605 -5.43 -40.36 15.44
CA VAL A 605 -4.54 -39.22 15.28
C VAL A 605 -4.87 -38.42 14.02
N ALA A 606 -4.51 -37.15 13.99
CA ALA A 606 -4.45 -36.36 12.77
C ALA A 606 -3.01 -36.36 12.25
N ILE A 607 -2.81 -36.58 10.95
CA ILE A 607 -1.49 -36.66 10.31
C ILE A 607 -1.42 -35.58 9.24
N LYS A 608 -0.60 -34.56 9.46
CA LYS A 608 -0.36 -33.50 8.46
C LYS A 608 0.90 -33.83 7.67
N THR A 609 0.79 -33.81 6.34
CA THR A 609 1.89 -34.13 5.41
C THR A 609 2.35 -32.90 4.65
N LEU A 610 3.64 -32.83 4.34
CA LEU A 610 4.28 -31.75 3.61
C LEU A 610 5.19 -32.32 2.50
N PRO A 611 4.89 -32.03 1.21
CA PRO A 611 5.72 -32.46 0.09
C PRO A 611 6.94 -31.54 -0.05
N LEU A 612 8.04 -31.87 0.65
CA LEU A 612 9.22 -31.00 0.68
C LEU A 612 10.04 -31.07 -0.63
N ALA A 613 10.09 -32.21 -1.31
CA ALA A 613 10.92 -32.42 -2.50
C ALA A 613 10.39 -31.76 -3.80
N GLN A 614 9.13 -31.29 -3.82
CA GLN A 614 8.53 -30.65 -5.01
C GLN A 614 8.69 -29.13 -5.02
N GLU A 615 9.00 -28.50 -3.87
CA GLU A 615 9.06 -27.04 -3.72
C GLU A 615 10.49 -26.48 -3.64
N PHE A 616 11.52 -27.32 -3.49
CA PHE A 616 12.89 -26.88 -3.21
C PHE A 616 13.94 -27.69 -3.99
N GLU A 617 15.01 -27.01 -4.42
CA GLU A 617 16.20 -27.63 -5.02
C GLU A 617 16.93 -28.53 -4.00
N PRO A 618 17.68 -29.56 -4.45
CA PRO A 618 18.32 -30.55 -3.57
C PRO A 618 19.21 -29.94 -2.46
N ASP A 619 19.91 -28.84 -2.77
CA ASP A 619 20.83 -28.16 -1.85
C ASP A 619 20.09 -27.33 -0.79
N GLU A 620 18.92 -26.77 -1.10
CA GLU A 620 18.08 -26.01 -0.16
C GLU A 620 17.19 -26.93 0.69
N LEU A 621 16.84 -28.11 0.16
CA LEU A 621 15.95 -29.09 0.79
C LEU A 621 16.46 -29.57 2.15
N ALA A 622 17.77 -29.80 2.28
CA ALA A 622 18.37 -30.27 3.53
C ALA A 622 18.27 -29.23 4.67
N GLU A 623 18.47 -27.95 4.38
CA GLU A 623 18.38 -26.88 5.38
C GLU A 623 16.93 -26.63 5.82
N VAL A 624 16.00 -26.67 4.86
CA VAL A 624 14.55 -26.55 5.04
C VAL A 624 14.03 -27.70 5.90
N LYS A 625 14.41 -28.96 5.59
CA LYS A 625 14.09 -30.15 6.40
C LYS A 625 14.64 -30.01 7.82
N ALA A 626 15.91 -29.66 8.00
CA ALA A 626 16.51 -29.51 9.32
C ALA A 626 15.82 -28.42 10.18
N ARG A 627 15.35 -27.34 9.56
CA ARG A 627 14.58 -26.30 10.24
C ARG A 627 13.16 -26.77 10.59
N PHE A 628 12.53 -27.56 9.72
CA PHE A 628 11.23 -28.20 9.96
C PHE A 628 11.21 -29.07 11.21
N PHE A 629 12.14 -30.02 11.31
CA PHE A 629 12.20 -30.89 12.48
C PHE A 629 12.49 -30.12 13.77
N ARG A 630 13.37 -29.11 13.73
CA ARG A 630 13.65 -28.26 14.91
C ARG A 630 12.44 -27.46 15.38
N GLU A 631 11.66 -26.91 14.46
CA GLU A 631 10.45 -26.16 14.81
C GLU A 631 9.34 -27.09 15.32
N ALA A 632 9.16 -28.26 14.71
CA ALA A 632 8.23 -29.28 15.18
C ALA A 632 8.61 -29.84 16.56
N GLU A 633 9.91 -30.06 16.82
CA GLU A 633 10.42 -30.47 18.12
C GLU A 633 10.15 -29.40 19.20
N THR A 634 10.40 -28.14 18.88
CA THR A 634 10.17 -27.01 19.79
C THR A 634 8.68 -26.89 20.14
N ALA A 635 7.79 -27.05 19.15
CA ALA A 635 6.35 -27.06 19.36
C ALA A 635 5.88 -28.30 20.14
N GLY A 636 6.50 -29.47 19.92
CA GLY A 636 6.17 -30.73 20.60
C GLY A 636 6.48 -30.73 22.10
N ARG A 637 7.33 -29.81 22.58
CA ARG A 637 7.59 -29.61 24.03
C ARG A 637 6.44 -28.90 24.75
N LEU A 638 5.52 -28.29 24.03
CA LEU A 638 4.40 -27.57 24.64
C LEU A 638 3.32 -28.56 25.10
N ASN A 639 2.98 -28.52 26.38
CA ASN A 639 1.88 -29.31 26.94
C ASN A 639 0.88 -28.37 27.62
N HIS A 640 -0.21 -28.05 26.91
CA HIS A 640 -1.25 -27.16 27.41
C HIS A 640 -2.62 -27.61 26.88
N PRO A 641 -3.70 -27.56 27.69
CA PRO A 641 -5.02 -28.04 27.28
C PRO A 641 -5.59 -27.33 26.03
N ASN A 642 -5.17 -26.08 25.79
CA ASN A 642 -5.58 -25.28 24.64
C ASN A 642 -4.52 -25.21 23.50
N ILE A 643 -3.51 -26.08 23.52
CA ILE A 643 -2.55 -26.26 22.43
C ILE A 643 -2.68 -27.71 21.94
N VAL A 644 -2.63 -27.92 20.62
CA VAL A 644 -2.65 -29.27 20.07
C VAL A 644 -1.37 -30.03 20.45
N THR A 645 -1.53 -31.26 20.93
CA THR A 645 -0.38 -32.10 21.28
C THR A 645 0.19 -32.77 20.04
N ILE A 646 1.49 -32.61 19.82
CA ILE A 646 2.23 -33.33 18.78
C ILE A 646 2.73 -34.65 19.38
N TYR A 647 2.44 -35.76 18.71
CA TYR A 647 2.82 -37.10 19.19
C TYR A 647 4.06 -37.66 18.50
N ASP A 648 4.24 -37.37 17.22
CA ASP A 648 5.32 -37.91 16.42
C ASP A 648 5.60 -37.01 15.21
N VAL A 649 6.86 -37.01 14.76
CA VAL A 649 7.30 -36.28 13.58
C VAL A 649 8.27 -37.19 12.84
N GLY A 650 8.07 -37.37 11.53
CA GLY A 650 8.89 -38.27 10.75
C GLY A 650 8.96 -37.90 9.27
N GLU A 651 9.72 -38.70 8.54
CA GLU A 651 9.90 -38.61 7.10
C GLU A 651 9.73 -39.98 6.48
N GLU A 652 8.96 -40.06 5.40
CA GLU A 652 8.79 -41.29 4.64
C GLU A 652 8.56 -40.95 3.15
N HIS A 653 9.31 -41.60 2.25
CA HIS A 653 9.24 -41.37 0.79
C HIS A 653 9.27 -39.88 0.38
N ASP A 654 10.19 -39.09 0.96
CA ASP A 654 10.32 -37.63 0.75
C ASP A 654 9.11 -36.76 1.18
N LEU A 655 8.18 -37.34 1.94
CA LEU A 655 7.09 -36.65 2.61
C LEU A 655 7.42 -36.51 4.11
N ALA A 656 7.49 -35.28 4.59
CA ALA A 656 7.53 -35.03 6.02
C ALA A 656 6.11 -35.10 6.61
N TYR A 657 5.95 -35.74 7.76
CA TYR A 657 4.68 -35.84 8.45
C TYR A 657 4.77 -35.42 9.92
N ILE A 658 3.67 -34.88 10.43
CA ILE A 658 3.45 -34.60 11.85
C ILE A 658 2.17 -35.31 12.27
N ALA A 659 2.29 -36.27 13.19
CA ALA A 659 1.16 -36.90 13.84
C ALA A 659 0.82 -36.13 15.12
N MET A 660 -0.42 -35.68 15.22
CA MET A 660 -0.92 -34.84 16.30
C MET A 660 -2.28 -35.35 16.80
N GLU A 661 -2.72 -34.79 17.92
CA GLU A 661 -4.06 -35.03 18.46
C GLU A 661 -5.15 -34.76 17.42
N TYR A 662 -6.06 -35.74 17.27
CA TYR A 662 -7.25 -35.57 16.45
C TYR A 662 -8.29 -34.73 17.20
N LEU A 663 -8.84 -33.72 16.54
CA LEU A 663 -9.84 -32.81 17.11
C LEU A 663 -11.15 -32.95 16.34
N GLU A 664 -12.25 -33.20 17.06
CA GLU A 664 -13.60 -33.34 16.48
C GLU A 664 -14.26 -31.99 16.14
N GLY A 665 -13.71 -30.89 16.66
CA GLY A 665 -14.18 -29.52 16.41
C GLY A 665 -13.93 -29.00 15.00
N ARG A 666 -14.45 -27.80 14.71
CA ARG A 666 -14.22 -27.11 13.42
C ARG A 666 -13.32 -25.90 13.62
N ASP A 667 -12.57 -25.54 12.59
CA ASP A 667 -11.81 -24.29 12.59
C ASP A 667 -12.75 -23.07 12.60
N LEU A 668 -12.25 -21.92 13.05
CA LEU A 668 -13.06 -20.72 13.22
C LEU A 668 -13.40 -19.99 11.92
N THR A 669 -12.87 -20.38 10.76
CA THR A 669 -13.14 -19.68 9.48
C THR A 669 -14.63 -19.65 9.15
N VAL A 670 -15.36 -20.71 9.53
CA VAL A 670 -16.80 -20.85 9.32
C VAL A 670 -17.59 -19.74 10.01
N PHE A 671 -17.06 -19.19 11.10
CA PHE A 671 -17.70 -18.18 11.95
C PHE A 671 -17.27 -16.73 11.66
N THR A 672 -16.58 -16.50 10.54
CA THR A 672 -16.05 -15.16 10.19
C THR A 672 -16.98 -14.33 9.31
N ARG A 673 -18.13 -14.87 8.90
CA ARG A 673 -19.10 -14.20 8.01
C ARG A 673 -20.32 -13.72 8.80
N ARG A 674 -20.86 -12.54 8.47
CA ARG A 674 -21.99 -11.89 9.20
C ARG A 674 -23.21 -12.80 9.49
N GLY A 675 -23.54 -13.75 8.60
CA GLY A 675 -24.65 -14.70 8.79
C GLY A 675 -24.32 -15.94 9.62
N ARG A 676 -23.08 -16.11 10.08
CA ARG A 676 -22.61 -17.28 10.84
C ARG A 676 -21.74 -16.88 12.04
N LEU A 677 -21.85 -15.65 12.52
CA LEU A 677 -21.04 -15.18 13.64
C LEU A 677 -21.37 -15.94 14.93
N LEU A 678 -20.36 -16.14 15.76
CA LEU A 678 -20.54 -16.66 17.11
C LEU A 678 -21.22 -15.61 17.98
N PRO A 679 -21.98 -16.03 19.02
CA PRO A 679 -22.41 -15.11 20.07
C PRO A 679 -21.19 -14.39 20.67
N PRO A 680 -21.24 -13.07 20.93
CA PRO A 680 -20.08 -12.32 21.41
C PRO A 680 -19.46 -12.91 22.69
N ALA A 681 -20.27 -13.48 23.59
CA ALA A 681 -19.76 -14.17 24.78
C ALA A 681 -18.88 -15.39 24.45
N VAL A 682 -19.23 -16.16 23.42
CA VAL A 682 -18.46 -17.33 22.97
C VAL A 682 -17.17 -16.88 22.28
N ALA A 683 -17.24 -15.86 21.43
CA ALA A 683 -16.05 -15.28 20.79
C ALA A 683 -15.02 -14.77 21.83
N LEU A 684 -15.50 -14.11 22.89
CA LEU A 684 -14.65 -13.68 24.00
C LEU A 684 -14.08 -14.86 24.79
N HIS A 685 -14.86 -15.92 25.03
CA HIS A 685 -14.37 -17.13 25.68
C HIS A 685 -13.21 -17.77 24.89
N ILE A 686 -13.37 -17.89 23.57
CA ILE A 686 -12.33 -18.39 22.66
C ILE A 686 -11.08 -17.52 22.75
N ALA A 687 -11.23 -16.19 22.70
CA ALA A 687 -10.10 -15.27 22.81
C ALA A 687 -9.36 -15.38 24.16
N VAL A 688 -10.08 -15.65 25.26
CA VAL A 688 -9.45 -15.93 26.57
C VAL A 688 -8.60 -17.20 26.50
N LYS A 689 -9.14 -18.29 25.97
CA LYS A 689 -8.42 -19.57 25.85
C LYS A 689 -7.21 -19.49 24.92
N ALA A 690 -7.34 -18.76 23.82
CA ALA A 690 -6.23 -18.50 22.92
C ALA A 690 -5.15 -17.63 23.58
N ALA A 691 -5.53 -16.57 24.30
CA ALA A 691 -4.57 -15.72 25.00
C ALA A 691 -3.84 -16.46 26.15
N GLU A 692 -4.52 -17.35 26.87
CA GLU A 692 -3.91 -18.24 27.88
C GLU A 692 -2.88 -19.20 27.25
N ALA A 693 -3.24 -19.82 26.12
CA ALA A 693 -2.34 -20.70 25.37
C ALA A 693 -1.10 -19.97 24.84
N LEU A 694 -1.30 -18.76 24.28
CA LEU A 694 -0.21 -17.91 23.79
C LEU A 694 0.73 -17.51 24.92
N ASP A 695 0.19 -17.13 26.09
CA ASP A 695 1.01 -16.80 27.27
C ASP A 695 1.91 -17.97 27.68
N TYR A 696 1.36 -19.18 27.71
CA TYR A 696 2.12 -20.40 28.01
C TYR A 696 3.23 -20.64 26.98
N ALA A 697 2.93 -20.53 25.68
CA ALA A 697 3.92 -20.71 24.62
C ALA A 697 5.04 -19.65 24.68
N HIS A 698 4.68 -18.37 24.90
CA HIS A 698 5.64 -17.26 24.98
C HIS A 698 6.61 -17.42 26.16
N ARG A 699 6.15 -17.94 27.29
CA ARG A 699 7.01 -18.27 28.45
C ARG A 699 8.01 -19.39 28.16
N HIS A 700 7.71 -20.26 27.20
CA HIS A 700 8.60 -21.30 26.70
C HIS A 700 9.40 -20.86 25.46
N HIS A 701 9.44 -19.55 25.19
CA HIS A 701 10.14 -18.94 24.05
C HIS A 701 9.64 -19.40 22.67
N VAL A 702 8.38 -19.85 22.58
CA VAL A 702 7.73 -20.23 21.33
C VAL A 702 6.73 -19.16 20.91
N VAL A 703 6.92 -18.59 19.72
CA VAL A 703 6.01 -17.59 19.11
C VAL A 703 5.28 -18.25 17.94
N HIS A 704 3.96 -18.10 17.86
CA HIS A 704 3.14 -18.81 16.88
C HIS A 704 3.25 -18.22 15.46
N ARG A 705 3.23 -16.89 15.33
CA ARG A 705 3.39 -16.08 14.11
C ARG A 705 2.31 -16.18 13.03
N ASP A 706 1.34 -17.09 13.16
CA ASP A 706 0.27 -17.31 12.18
C ASP A 706 -1.08 -17.51 12.88
N ILE A 707 -1.41 -16.63 13.81
CA ILE A 707 -2.71 -16.67 14.48
C ILE A 707 -3.80 -16.16 13.53
N LYS A 708 -4.72 -17.06 13.17
CA LYS A 708 -5.86 -16.80 12.29
C LYS A 708 -7.00 -17.80 12.58
N PRO A 709 -8.23 -17.53 12.11
CA PRO A 709 -9.36 -18.43 12.36
C PRO A 709 -9.13 -19.89 11.92
N GLY A 710 -8.36 -20.11 10.85
CA GLY A 710 -8.04 -21.46 10.34
C GLY A 710 -7.12 -22.29 11.25
N ASN A 711 -6.43 -21.65 12.20
CA ASN A 711 -5.45 -22.31 13.09
C ASN A 711 -5.99 -22.41 14.53
N ILE A 712 -7.29 -22.21 14.73
CA ILE A 712 -7.95 -22.41 16.02
C ILE A 712 -9.16 -23.30 15.79
N VAL A 713 -9.17 -24.45 16.44
CA VAL A 713 -10.29 -25.39 16.43
C VAL A 713 -11.17 -25.14 17.65
N PHE A 714 -12.47 -25.07 17.41
CA PHE A 714 -13.49 -24.92 18.43
C PHE A 714 -14.51 -26.05 18.33
N GLU A 715 -14.78 -26.67 19.47
CA GLU A 715 -15.83 -27.67 19.63
C GLU A 715 -16.98 -27.09 20.47
N PRO A 716 -18.14 -26.78 19.87
CA PRO A 716 -19.24 -26.12 20.57
C PRO A 716 -19.86 -26.93 21.72
N ARG A 717 -19.79 -28.26 21.66
CA ARG A 717 -20.42 -29.16 22.66
C ARG A 717 -19.66 -29.19 23.97
N SER A 718 -18.33 -29.33 23.91
CA SER A 718 -17.46 -29.35 25.08
C SER A 718 -16.97 -27.96 25.49
N GLY A 719 -17.02 -26.99 24.58
CA GLY A 719 -16.39 -25.68 24.75
C GLY A 719 -14.86 -25.72 24.58
N LEU A 720 -14.31 -26.83 24.08
CA LEU A 720 -12.87 -26.98 23.88
C LEU A 720 -12.38 -26.04 22.78
N VAL A 721 -11.26 -25.36 23.05
CA VAL A 721 -10.56 -24.46 22.13
C VAL A 721 -9.11 -24.92 22.06
N LYS A 722 -8.60 -25.21 20.87
CA LYS A 722 -7.20 -25.61 20.67
C LYS A 722 -6.54 -24.80 19.57
N LEU A 723 -5.33 -24.32 19.83
CA LEU A 723 -4.44 -23.72 18.84
C LEU A 723 -3.69 -24.84 18.10
N THR A 724 -3.66 -24.74 16.78
CA THR A 724 -2.98 -25.68 15.88
C THR A 724 -1.90 -24.97 15.07
N ASP A 725 -0.99 -25.71 14.45
CA ASP A 725 -0.02 -25.17 13.49
C ASP A 725 0.98 -24.12 14.05
N PHE A 726 1.58 -24.42 15.20
CA PHE A 726 2.67 -23.61 15.75
C PHE A 726 3.90 -23.59 14.80
N GLY A 727 4.22 -22.42 14.25
CA GLY A 727 5.56 -22.06 13.77
C GLY A 727 6.09 -22.72 12.49
N ILE A 728 5.49 -23.81 12.00
CA ILE A 728 5.94 -24.57 10.81
C ILE A 728 6.02 -23.73 9.51
N ALA A 729 5.36 -22.57 9.46
CA ALA A 729 5.34 -21.66 8.31
C ALA A 729 6.66 -20.92 8.04
N ARG A 730 7.58 -20.85 9.01
CA ARG A 730 8.81 -20.05 8.86
C ARG A 730 9.77 -20.57 7.79
N ILE A 731 9.64 -21.85 7.46
CA ILE A 731 10.52 -22.55 6.53
C ILE A 731 10.15 -22.20 5.08
N THR A 732 8.87 -21.99 4.82
CA THR A 732 8.37 -21.56 3.51
C THR A 732 8.43 -20.04 3.31
N ASP A 733 8.27 -19.24 4.37
CA ASP A 733 8.17 -17.77 4.26
C ASP A 733 9.49 -17.08 3.87
N ALA A 734 10.64 -17.63 4.26
CA ALA A 734 11.96 -17.08 3.91
C ALA A 734 12.35 -17.29 2.43
N SER A 735 11.82 -18.33 1.78
CA SER A 735 11.97 -18.58 0.34
C SER A 735 10.90 -17.84 -0.48
N ARG A 736 9.66 -17.78 0.02
CA ARG A 736 8.52 -17.12 -0.65
C ARG A 736 8.60 -15.59 -0.69
N THR A 737 9.32 -14.96 0.24
CA THR A 737 9.67 -13.53 0.16
C THR A 737 10.69 -13.24 -0.95
N ARG A 738 11.53 -14.22 -1.33
CA ARG A 738 12.52 -14.11 -2.41
C ARG A 738 11.85 -14.17 -3.80
N THR A 739 10.70 -14.83 -3.92
CA THR A 739 9.91 -14.99 -5.16
C THR A 739 8.70 -14.05 -5.27
N GLY A 740 8.54 -13.10 -4.33
CA GLY A 740 7.46 -12.09 -4.37
C GLY A 740 6.04 -12.64 -4.18
N THR A 741 5.90 -13.94 -3.88
CA THR A 741 4.60 -14.60 -3.77
C THR A 741 4.31 -14.87 -2.30
N VAL A 742 3.76 -13.87 -1.59
CA VAL A 742 3.31 -14.02 -0.20
C VAL A 742 2.09 -14.93 -0.17
N LEU A 743 2.31 -16.24 0.00
CA LEU A 743 1.26 -17.24 0.15
C LEU A 743 0.84 -17.32 1.63
N GLY A 744 0.20 -16.26 2.12
CA GLY A 744 -0.48 -16.20 3.41
C GLY A 744 -1.58 -15.15 3.33
N THR A 745 -2.62 -15.24 4.18
CA THR A 745 -3.62 -14.17 4.29
C THR A 745 -2.99 -13.04 5.10
N PRO A 746 -2.46 -11.97 4.47
CA PRO A 746 -1.66 -10.95 5.17
C PRO A 746 -2.51 -10.15 6.16
N ALA A 747 -3.83 -10.28 6.09
CA ALA A 747 -4.79 -9.55 6.90
C ALA A 747 -4.63 -9.73 8.41
N TYR A 748 -4.00 -10.82 8.87
CA TYR A 748 -3.76 -11.08 10.30
C TYR A 748 -2.33 -10.77 10.75
N MET A 749 -1.43 -10.41 9.84
CA MET A 749 -0.04 -10.10 10.19
C MET A 749 0.05 -8.83 11.02
N SER A 750 0.99 -8.81 11.97
CA SER A 750 1.31 -7.60 12.72
C SER A 750 2.10 -6.58 11.89
N PRO A 751 2.09 -5.28 12.27
CA PRO A 751 2.90 -4.26 11.62
C PRO A 751 4.38 -4.63 11.50
N GLU A 752 4.96 -5.23 12.53
CA GLU A 752 6.35 -5.68 12.57
C GLU A 752 6.61 -6.89 11.66
N GLN A 753 5.64 -7.79 11.47
CA GLN A 753 5.74 -8.88 10.49
C GLN A 753 5.71 -8.34 9.05
N VAL A 754 4.81 -7.40 8.77
CA VAL A 754 4.71 -6.75 7.46
C VAL A 754 5.98 -5.95 7.13
N ALA A 755 6.59 -5.32 8.12
CA ALA A 755 7.81 -4.54 7.98
C ALA A 755 9.10 -5.39 8.01
N GLY A 756 9.01 -6.72 8.17
CA GLY A 756 10.18 -7.61 8.27
C GLY A 756 11.06 -7.36 9.51
N GLN A 757 10.49 -6.78 10.57
CA GLN A 757 11.18 -6.49 11.83
C GLN A 757 11.23 -7.73 12.74
N ARG A 758 11.95 -7.63 13.86
CA ARG A 758 11.99 -8.71 14.86
C ARG A 758 10.60 -8.94 15.46
N VAL A 759 10.12 -10.18 15.34
CA VAL A 759 8.80 -10.64 15.80
C VAL A 759 8.93 -11.31 17.16
N ASP A 760 8.15 -10.86 18.14
CA ASP A 760 8.02 -11.48 19.47
C ASP A 760 6.56 -11.85 19.77
N GLY A 761 6.27 -12.33 20.98
CA GLY A 761 4.93 -12.77 21.37
C GLY A 761 3.84 -11.70 21.25
N ARG A 762 4.18 -10.41 21.23
CA ARG A 762 3.21 -9.31 21.07
C ARG A 762 2.64 -9.24 19.65
N SER A 763 3.29 -9.88 18.68
CA SER A 763 2.75 -10.07 17.34
C SER A 763 1.55 -11.02 17.35
N ASP A 764 1.63 -12.13 18.09
CA ASP A 764 0.52 -13.08 18.21
C ASP A 764 -0.72 -12.44 18.87
N LEU A 765 -0.50 -11.53 19.83
CA LEU A 765 -1.58 -10.79 20.50
C LEU A 765 -2.27 -9.79 19.57
N PHE A 766 -1.51 -9.17 18.64
CA PHE A 766 -2.09 -8.34 17.59
C PHE A 766 -2.97 -9.18 16.66
N SER A 767 -2.44 -10.29 16.17
CA SER A 767 -3.17 -11.22 15.29
C SER A 767 -4.43 -11.80 15.96
N LEU A 768 -4.36 -12.11 17.26
CA LEU A 768 -5.52 -12.50 18.06
C LEU A 768 -6.56 -11.37 18.14
N GLY A 769 -6.11 -10.12 18.26
CA GLY A 769 -6.97 -8.93 18.19
C GLY A 769 -7.68 -8.80 16.84
N VAL A 770 -6.98 -9.00 15.73
CA VAL A 770 -7.56 -9.00 14.38
C VAL A 770 -8.61 -10.08 14.23
N MET A 771 -8.31 -11.29 14.70
CA MET A 771 -9.22 -12.42 14.68
C MET A 771 -10.48 -12.15 15.51
N LEU A 772 -10.31 -11.64 16.74
CA LEU A 772 -11.45 -11.30 17.61
C LEU A 772 -12.33 -10.21 16.99
N TYR A 773 -11.73 -9.18 16.38
CA TYR A 773 -12.48 -8.16 15.63
C TYR A 773 -13.38 -8.78 14.57
N GLN A 774 -12.85 -9.72 13.80
CA GLN A 774 -13.59 -10.37 12.72
C GLN A 774 -14.68 -11.31 13.23
N LEU A 775 -14.44 -12.06 14.31
CA LEU A 775 -15.45 -12.93 14.90
C LEU A 775 -16.64 -12.14 15.48
N LEU A 776 -16.43 -10.88 15.88
CA LEU A 776 -17.47 -10.02 16.45
C LEU A 776 -18.25 -9.21 15.41
N THR A 777 -17.65 -8.91 14.26
CA THR A 777 -18.20 -7.98 13.25
C THR A 777 -18.50 -8.63 11.90
N GLY A 778 -17.86 -9.77 11.62
CA GLY A 778 -17.85 -10.43 10.31
C GLY A 778 -17.00 -9.73 9.26
N GLU A 779 -16.20 -8.74 9.65
CA GLU A 779 -15.30 -8.00 8.75
C GLU A 779 -13.89 -7.92 9.32
N LEU A 780 -12.89 -7.82 8.46
CA LEU A 780 -11.51 -7.57 8.89
C LEU A 780 -11.33 -6.09 9.27
N PRO A 781 -10.48 -5.79 10.28
CA PRO A 781 -10.22 -4.41 10.70
C PRO A 781 -9.49 -3.58 9.63
N PHE A 782 -8.71 -4.23 8.76
CA PHE A 782 -7.97 -3.60 7.66
C PHE A 782 -8.32 -4.30 6.35
N ARG A 783 -8.69 -3.53 5.32
CA ARG A 783 -9.05 -4.02 3.98
C ARG A 783 -8.57 -3.04 2.91
N ALA A 784 -8.04 -3.55 1.83
CA ALA A 784 -7.64 -2.77 0.66
C ALA A 784 -7.75 -3.64 -0.60
N ASP A 785 -7.83 -2.99 -1.76
CA ASP A 785 -7.95 -3.67 -3.06
C ASP A 785 -6.62 -4.19 -3.59
N SER A 786 -5.50 -3.79 -2.96
CA SER A 786 -4.16 -4.24 -3.30
C SER A 786 -3.40 -4.73 -2.06
N MET A 787 -2.46 -5.67 -2.29
CA MET A 787 -1.58 -6.22 -1.25
C MET A 787 -0.79 -5.13 -0.52
N THR A 788 -0.17 -4.23 -1.28
CA THR A 788 0.59 -3.10 -0.75
C THR A 788 -0.30 -2.14 0.05
N GLY A 789 -1.52 -1.90 -0.43
CA GLY A 789 -2.51 -1.09 0.30
C GLY A 789 -2.90 -1.74 1.63
N LEU A 790 -3.08 -3.06 1.67
CA LEU A 790 -3.40 -3.77 2.91
C LEU A 790 -2.24 -3.68 3.91
N MET A 791 -1.01 -3.88 3.44
CA MET A 791 0.22 -3.71 4.24
C MET A 791 0.34 -2.29 4.81
N TYR A 792 0.05 -1.27 4.01
CA TYR A 792 0.04 0.13 4.45
C TYR A 792 -1.00 0.37 5.55
N LYS A 793 -2.22 -0.16 5.40
CA LYS A 793 -3.28 0.00 6.41
C LYS A 793 -2.97 -0.73 7.71
N ILE A 794 -2.41 -1.94 7.63
CA ILE A 794 -1.95 -2.68 8.80
C ILE A 794 -0.90 -1.88 9.56
N THR A 795 -0.01 -1.16 8.87
CA THR A 795 1.09 -0.42 9.50
C THR A 795 0.72 0.99 9.98
N HIS A 796 -0.16 1.71 9.27
CA HIS A 796 -0.38 3.15 9.51
C HIS A 796 -1.82 3.54 9.91
N GLU A 797 -2.86 2.89 9.36
CA GLU A 797 -4.25 3.33 9.58
C GLU A 797 -4.87 2.74 10.86
N PRO A 798 -5.64 3.52 11.65
CA PRO A 798 -6.42 2.97 12.75
C PRO A 798 -7.58 2.09 12.23
N HIS A 799 -7.95 1.08 13.00
CA HIS A 799 -9.11 0.25 12.66
C HIS A 799 -10.43 0.97 13.03
N ARG A 800 -11.50 0.67 12.29
CA ARG A 800 -12.84 1.18 12.62
C ARG A 800 -13.35 0.53 13.91
N PRO A 801 -13.90 1.27 14.90
CA PRO A 801 -14.42 0.67 16.12
C PRO A 801 -15.53 -0.38 15.84
N PRO A 802 -15.50 -1.57 16.45
CA PRO A 802 -16.47 -2.63 16.17
C PRO A 802 -17.89 -2.26 16.60
N SER A 803 -18.08 -1.41 17.62
CA SER A 803 -19.40 -0.88 18.00
C SER A 803 -20.12 -0.13 16.88
N ARG A 804 -19.37 0.47 15.94
CA ARG A 804 -19.92 1.14 14.74
C ARG A 804 -20.44 0.17 13.69
N LEU A 805 -20.05 -1.11 13.74
CA LEU A 805 -20.52 -2.16 12.84
C LEU A 805 -21.59 -3.03 13.50
N ASN A 806 -21.47 -3.26 14.81
CA ASN A 806 -22.43 -4.00 15.61
C ASN A 806 -22.77 -3.21 16.89
N PRO A 807 -23.83 -2.39 16.87
CA PRO A 807 -24.23 -1.55 18.01
C PRO A 807 -24.60 -2.32 19.28
N ARG A 808 -24.75 -3.65 19.21
CA ARG A 808 -25.00 -4.51 20.38
C ARG A 808 -23.73 -4.80 21.19
N LEU A 809 -22.55 -4.42 20.69
CA LEU A 809 -21.28 -4.60 21.38
C LEU A 809 -21.07 -3.46 22.39
N PRO A 810 -20.67 -3.76 23.64
CA PRO A 810 -20.42 -2.74 24.66
C PRO A 810 -19.11 -1.98 24.37
N PRO A 811 -18.98 -0.72 24.83
CA PRO A 811 -17.78 0.10 24.61
C PRO A 811 -16.46 -0.54 25.08
N CYS A 812 -16.50 -1.45 26.06
CA CYS A 812 -15.29 -2.15 26.53
C CYS A 812 -14.62 -3.01 25.44
N ILE A 813 -15.36 -3.41 24.40
CA ILE A 813 -14.80 -4.14 23.26
C ILE A 813 -13.95 -3.22 22.39
N ASP A 814 -14.39 -1.98 22.17
CA ASP A 814 -13.66 -0.98 21.39
C ASP A 814 -12.32 -0.67 22.07
N GLU A 815 -12.31 -0.45 23.40
CA GLU A 815 -11.10 -0.20 24.19
C GLU A 815 -10.12 -1.39 24.13
N LEU A 816 -10.65 -2.61 24.26
CA LEU A 816 -9.86 -3.83 24.24
C LEU A 816 -9.17 -4.04 22.89
N LEU A 817 -9.91 -3.88 21.79
CA LEU A 817 -9.36 -4.02 20.45
C LEU A 817 -8.44 -2.85 20.08
N ALA A 818 -8.70 -1.63 20.56
CA ALA A 818 -7.78 -0.50 20.42
C ALA A 818 -6.42 -0.78 21.04
N LYS A 819 -6.39 -1.38 22.24
CA LYS A 819 -5.12 -1.78 22.86
C LYS A 819 -4.46 -2.96 22.13
N ALA A 820 -5.22 -3.98 21.73
CA ALA A 820 -4.66 -5.14 21.00
C ALA A 820 -4.09 -4.75 19.62
N LEU A 821 -4.75 -3.83 18.91
CA LEU A 821 -4.42 -3.40 17.55
C LEU A 821 -3.57 -2.12 17.48
N ALA A 822 -2.98 -1.69 18.60
CA ALA A 822 -2.04 -0.57 18.61
C ALA A 822 -0.86 -0.87 17.68
N LYS A 823 -0.43 0.09 16.87
CA LYS A 823 0.62 -0.16 15.86
C LYS A 823 1.97 -0.41 16.50
N THR A 824 2.28 0.32 17.57
CA THR A 824 3.50 0.18 18.37
C THR A 824 3.38 -1.00 19.36
N PRO A 825 4.28 -2.00 19.34
CA PRO A 825 4.22 -3.16 20.24
C PRO A 825 4.21 -2.82 21.74
N GLN A 826 4.89 -1.74 22.13
CA GLN A 826 4.95 -1.26 23.53
C GLN A 826 3.59 -0.73 24.03
N ALA A 827 2.72 -0.29 23.12
CA ALA A 827 1.38 0.18 23.47
C ALA A 827 0.34 -0.96 23.56
N ARG A 828 0.71 -2.19 23.19
CA ARG A 828 -0.16 -3.38 23.23
C ARG A 828 -0.19 -4.02 24.62
N PHE A 829 -0.99 -5.07 24.75
CA PHE A 829 -0.84 -6.03 25.85
C PHE A 829 0.57 -6.63 25.81
N GLN A 830 1.26 -6.68 26.95
CA GLN A 830 2.62 -7.19 27.03
C GLN A 830 2.67 -8.71 27.25
N SER A 831 1.55 -9.33 27.61
CA SER A 831 1.44 -10.78 27.81
C SER A 831 0.04 -11.29 27.46
N GLY A 832 -0.06 -12.58 27.12
CA GLY A 832 -1.35 -13.24 26.91
C GLY A 832 -2.20 -13.25 28.18
N ALA A 833 -1.57 -13.36 29.36
CA ALA A 833 -2.25 -13.27 30.64
C ALA A 833 -2.88 -11.88 30.90
N GLU A 834 -2.23 -10.80 30.46
CA GLU A 834 -2.80 -9.45 30.53
C GLU A 834 -4.02 -9.31 29.60
N MET A 835 -3.90 -9.78 28.36
CA MET A 835 -5.01 -9.76 27.39
C MET A 835 -6.19 -10.61 27.88
N ALA A 836 -5.94 -11.83 28.36
CA ALA A 836 -6.99 -12.72 28.90
C ALA A 836 -7.76 -12.07 30.06
N ARG A 837 -7.06 -11.39 31.00
CA ARG A 837 -7.71 -10.65 32.09
C ARG A 837 -8.62 -9.54 31.57
N ALA A 838 -8.16 -8.77 30.58
CA ALA A 838 -8.95 -7.71 29.97
C ALA A 838 -10.20 -8.27 29.24
N VAL A 839 -10.04 -9.36 28.48
CA VAL A 839 -11.16 -10.03 27.78
C VAL A 839 -12.19 -10.55 28.78
N ARG A 840 -11.77 -11.22 29.87
CA ARG A 840 -12.69 -11.70 30.93
C ARG A 840 -13.43 -10.54 31.62
N ALA A 841 -12.77 -9.41 31.84
CA ALA A 841 -13.41 -8.23 32.43
C ALA A 841 -14.52 -7.68 31.51
N CYS A 842 -14.24 -7.58 30.20
CA CYS A 842 -15.26 -7.12 29.24
C CYS A 842 -16.38 -8.15 29.04
N GLY A 843 -16.10 -9.45 29.06
CA GLY A 843 -17.12 -10.50 29.01
C GLY A 843 -18.12 -10.45 30.17
N ARG A 844 -17.66 -10.12 31.39
CA ARG A 844 -18.54 -9.90 32.55
C ARG A 844 -19.48 -8.69 32.35
N ARG A 845 -18.97 -7.60 31.76
CA ARG A 845 -19.77 -6.41 31.43
C ARG A 845 -20.81 -6.69 30.34
N LEU A 846 -20.44 -7.46 29.32
CA LEU A 846 -21.36 -7.91 28.27
C LEU A 846 -22.51 -8.74 28.86
N ALA A 847 -22.21 -9.70 29.74
CA ALA A 847 -23.23 -10.51 30.40
C ALA A 847 -24.18 -9.67 31.29
N ALA A 848 -23.64 -8.66 32.00
CA ALA A 848 -24.46 -7.72 32.77
C ALA A 848 -25.39 -6.89 31.88
N ALA A 849 -24.89 -6.37 30.75
CA ALA A 849 -25.69 -5.61 29.79
C ALA A 849 -26.80 -6.46 29.15
N SER A 850 -26.52 -7.72 28.80
CA SER A 850 -27.53 -8.64 28.27
C SER A 850 -28.63 -8.95 29.29
N ARG A 851 -28.29 -9.11 30.57
CA ARG A 851 -29.29 -9.31 31.65
C ARG A 851 -30.16 -8.08 31.88
N ALA A 852 -29.57 -6.88 31.89
CA ALA A 852 -30.33 -5.63 32.00
C ALA A 852 -31.32 -5.44 30.83
N ALA A 853 -30.88 -5.76 29.60
CA ALA A 853 -31.73 -5.71 28.41
C ALA A 853 -32.83 -6.78 28.40
N ALA A 854 -32.63 -7.93 29.05
CA ALA A 854 -33.66 -8.95 29.21
C ALA A 854 -34.68 -8.57 30.29
N ALA A 855 -34.24 -7.98 31.41
CA ALA A 855 -35.13 -7.54 32.49
C ALA A 855 -36.07 -6.41 32.06
N GLY A 856 -35.59 -5.42 31.28
CA GLY A 856 -36.42 -4.32 30.78
C GLY A 856 -37.45 -4.72 29.70
N ARG A 857 -37.39 -5.94 29.16
CA ARG A 857 -38.39 -6.47 28.21
C ARG A 857 -39.52 -7.24 28.89
N ASN A 858 -39.36 -7.64 30.15
CA ASN A 858 -40.40 -8.33 30.94
C ASN A 858 -41.25 -7.37 31.78
N THR A 859 -40.95 -6.08 31.76
CA THR A 859 -41.66 -5.02 32.52
C THR A 859 -42.38 -4.02 31.60
N GLY A 860 -42.56 -4.35 30.32
CA GLY A 860 -43.15 -3.48 29.30
C GLY A 860 -44.34 -4.11 28.61
#